data_AF-A0A7I9VG22-F1
#
_entry.id   AF-A0A7I9VG22-F1
#
_cell.length_a   1.000
_cell.length_b   1.000
_cell.length_c   1.000
_cell.angle_alpha   90.00
_cell.angle_beta   90.00
_cell.angle_gamma   90.00
#
_symmetry.space_group_name_H-M   'P 1'
#
loop_
_entity.id
_entity.type
_entity.pdbx_description
1 polymer ?
#
loop_
_entity_poly.entity_id
_entity_poly.type
_entity_poly.pdbx_seq_one_letter_code
_entity_poly.pdbx_strand_id
1 'polypeptide(L)'
;MSLTALLAVACSKGSPPAASAPATGGVALPKEISALPPKPQTALATAGASALRMSAFRDLGRALTVSSLPAGSDYGTASTVKWVNEQALSRFDILNSIFKAIGQTNYADPANVGAGPYGANVTSVGDGGGDGAQQKALQTWVVDSTVATEGGQPVNVLHCWIADRGGLVTAVLKVYRAPAQNADGSYSDYGVWTIDADLSPDGSQYFVASAELGPDGASIVKVHNTDGGGGGGGPLETRGIMHKSGAAGYGKVSFFDQNCGSSGCQPQPVTVAYAYDAHHVKMALTKGGQTETLFKDRDTVVDLVERYGLYDSGGADVAKSRHFGFPFRYGANGGSWGYYGAWQGRHQIWANGETVAAGVTVTRGDRGPDQPTETYTTSRVYPGILVKRSYVGAALDDIKDVVVGAWDFQSFTLVGTGAAWQRCVMSPPPAPGMPAPQPVCDPGTFTGFADLVADPAIGTQVDLASWSSGMGTPSTRTTLGVNATRDGLVDATGAAFLPTLGTQVGVNASGPIWIAYTGSGWVKKQVVSIDPTTHQPTFGPGDTAYAIPDGREYYLDNMGVRYVVSCSGGACTAKLENQAVANPANVAALVPAGTVFTQPSWGATPSTYTLVTDPADPSFMELVYLTVGQQDLQQHPTAVAGGVVTSGQWGLSATIGGTQVQFNWEYPDASGACTTCGTQQFLLDAGGQIVQLDDPIRLAAMDLVNGAGEHHRYSMQFDGSWVSGLPDLHADLQAAGYQITPAIQAKAVAIPTGTVVTDAADASRQYVFKQLQVSEYLATAADPGGLDLAAAGALDLSTVPAWVATGLGARPPFVLKYSEGNPVK
;
A
#
# COMPACT_ATOMS: atom_id res chain seq x y z
N MET A 1 -44.51 -12.57 62.66
CA MET A 1 -43.50 -11.50 62.47
C MET A 1 -42.34 -11.85 63.37
N SER A 2 -41.43 -12.62 62.80
CA SER A 2 -40.39 -13.46 63.42
C SER A 2 -39.32 -13.60 62.33
N LEU A 3 -38.02 -13.70 62.57
CA LEU A 3 -37.23 -13.75 63.79
C LEU A 3 -35.79 -13.47 63.38
N THR A 4 -35.06 -12.91 64.34
CA THR A 4 -33.63 -12.65 64.44
C THR A 4 -32.74 -13.90 64.34
N ALA A 5 -31.48 -13.65 63.92
CA ALA A 5 -30.21 -14.14 64.49
C ALA A 5 -29.41 -15.32 63.89
N LEU A 6 -28.08 -15.06 63.89
CA LEU A 6 -26.92 -15.91 64.25
C LEU A 6 -25.99 -16.51 63.18
N LEU A 7 -24.69 -16.39 63.50
CA LEU A 7 -23.50 -17.02 62.92
C LEU A 7 -23.59 -18.57 62.88
N ALA A 8 -22.90 -19.20 61.91
CA ALA A 8 -22.02 -20.36 62.15
C ALA A 8 -21.19 -20.75 60.91
N VAL A 9 -19.94 -21.13 61.18
CA VAL A 9 -19.00 -21.87 60.32
C VAL A 9 -19.42 -23.34 60.22
N ALA A 10 -19.28 -23.98 59.04
CA ALA A 10 -19.13 -25.43 58.94
C ALA A 10 -18.37 -25.84 57.66
N CYS A 11 -17.24 -26.55 57.85
CA CYS A 11 -16.55 -27.32 56.83
C CYS A 11 -17.39 -28.51 56.34
N SER A 12 -17.39 -28.81 55.04
CA SER A 12 -17.56 -30.19 54.58
C SER A 12 -16.83 -30.46 53.26
N LYS A 13 -15.86 -31.40 53.37
CA LYS A 13 -15.43 -32.44 52.43
C LYS A 13 -15.26 -32.09 50.94
N GLY A 14 -13.99 -32.13 50.51
CA GLY A 14 -13.58 -32.07 49.13
C GLY A 14 -14.18 -33.18 48.25
N SER A 15 -14.78 -32.76 47.16
CA SER A 15 -14.91 -33.55 45.95
C SER A 15 -13.62 -33.41 45.14
N PRO A 16 -13.07 -34.49 44.56
CA PRO A 16 -11.98 -34.36 43.60
C PRO A 16 -12.44 -33.48 42.43
N PRO A 17 -11.57 -32.67 41.81
CA PRO A 17 -11.91 -32.02 40.57
C PRO A 17 -12.31 -33.11 39.58
N ALA A 18 -13.55 -33.06 39.11
CA ALA A 18 -13.96 -33.84 37.96
C ALA A 18 -12.97 -33.51 36.84
N ALA A 19 -12.26 -34.52 36.37
CA ALA A 19 -11.39 -34.40 35.21
C ALA A 19 -12.22 -33.82 34.07
N SER A 20 -11.95 -32.56 33.73
CA SER A 20 -12.34 -32.00 32.44
C SER A 20 -11.76 -32.95 31.40
N ALA A 21 -12.61 -33.54 30.57
CA ALA A 21 -12.16 -34.21 29.35
C ALA A 21 -11.17 -33.27 28.65
N PRO A 22 -9.99 -33.77 28.21
CA PRO A 22 -9.01 -32.92 27.57
C PRO A 22 -9.68 -32.27 26.37
N ALA A 23 -9.58 -30.93 26.30
CA ALA A 23 -10.06 -30.19 25.15
C ALA A 23 -9.36 -30.78 23.91
N THR A 24 -10.14 -31.32 22.98
CA THR A 24 -9.69 -31.92 21.71
C THR A 24 -9.17 -30.90 20.70
N GLY A 25 -8.70 -29.73 21.17
CA GLY A 25 -8.11 -28.69 20.34
C GLY A 25 -6.60 -28.89 20.17
N GLY A 26 -6.10 -28.55 19.00
CA GLY A 26 -4.66 -28.55 18.72
C GLY A 26 -3.95 -27.41 19.44
N VAL A 27 -2.62 -27.51 19.53
CA VAL A 27 -1.78 -26.46 20.12
C VAL A 27 -1.40 -25.46 19.04
N ALA A 28 -1.71 -24.18 19.25
CA ALA A 28 -1.47 -23.09 18.29
C ALA A 28 -0.03 -22.53 18.37
N LEU A 29 0.46 -22.02 17.25
CA LEU A 29 1.72 -21.29 17.07
C LEU A 29 1.48 -19.79 17.28
N PRO A 30 2.54 -19.01 17.57
CA PRO A 30 2.43 -17.56 17.51
C PRO A 30 2.09 -17.11 16.09
N LYS A 31 1.32 -16.02 15.97
CA LYS A 31 0.97 -15.42 14.67
C LYS A 31 2.10 -14.54 14.12
N GLU A 32 2.95 -14.02 15.00
CA GLU A 32 4.08 -13.14 14.70
C GLU A 32 5.19 -13.36 15.75
N ILE A 33 6.43 -13.17 15.32
CA ILE A 33 7.66 -13.14 16.11
C ILE A 33 8.38 -11.82 15.83
N SER A 34 8.95 -11.26 16.88
CA SER A 34 9.82 -10.10 16.82
C SER A 34 10.97 -10.27 17.81
N ALA A 35 12.13 -9.72 17.45
CA ALA A 35 13.30 -9.66 18.32
C ALA A 35 13.05 -8.90 19.62
N LEU A 36 12.14 -7.92 19.57
CA LEU A 36 11.88 -6.97 20.63
C LEU A 36 10.40 -7.10 21.06
N PRO A 37 10.10 -7.13 22.36
CA PRO A 37 8.71 -7.05 22.78
C PRO A 37 8.20 -5.62 22.53
N PRO A 38 6.97 -5.46 22.01
CA PRO A 38 6.30 -4.17 21.97
C PRO A 38 6.23 -3.58 23.37
N LYS A 39 6.27 -2.25 23.45
CA LYS A 39 5.90 -1.60 24.69
C LYS A 39 4.39 -1.58 24.83
N PRO A 40 3.84 -1.99 26.00
CA PRO A 40 2.47 -1.64 26.30
C PRO A 40 2.45 -0.12 26.33
N GLN A 41 1.78 0.49 25.35
CA GLN A 41 1.54 1.92 25.42
C GLN A 41 0.74 2.15 26.71
N THR A 42 1.38 2.75 27.72
CA THR A 42 0.65 3.71 28.56
C THR A 42 0.15 4.71 27.56
N ALA A 43 -1.16 4.62 27.24
CA ALA A 43 -1.87 5.46 26.29
C ALA A 43 -1.10 6.76 26.18
N LEU A 44 -0.38 6.94 25.06
CA LEU A 44 0.27 8.22 24.77
C LEU A 44 -0.85 9.20 25.04
N ALA A 45 -0.63 10.05 26.07
CA ALA A 45 -1.65 10.96 26.54
C ALA A 45 -2.18 11.58 25.27
N THR A 46 -3.44 11.25 24.98
CA THR A 46 -4.19 11.75 23.86
C THR A 46 -4.24 13.23 24.18
N ALA A 47 -3.22 13.95 23.74
CA ALA A 47 -3.05 15.36 23.98
C ALA A 47 -4.16 16.01 23.14
N GLY A 48 -5.35 16.08 23.73
CA GLY A 48 -6.54 16.57 23.05
C GLY A 48 -7.72 15.62 22.90
N ALA A 49 -7.77 14.42 23.53
CA ALA A 49 -9.08 13.80 23.79
C ALA A 49 -9.80 14.55 24.93
N SER A 50 -9.90 15.88 24.78
CA SER A 50 -10.80 16.68 25.59
C SER A 50 -12.21 16.20 25.30
N ALA A 51 -12.81 15.67 26.35
CA ALA A 51 -14.22 15.41 26.55
C ALA A 51 -15.12 16.66 26.38
N LEU A 52 -14.81 17.56 25.46
CA LEU A 52 -15.45 18.85 25.24
C LEU A 52 -15.99 19.04 23.81
N ARG A 53 -16.30 17.97 23.06
CA ARG A 53 -17.23 18.02 21.90
C ARG A 53 -18.11 16.77 21.69
N MET A 54 -18.15 15.80 22.62
CA MET A 54 -19.07 14.65 22.52
C MET A 54 -20.54 14.97 22.89
N SER A 55 -20.88 16.22 23.17
CA SER A 55 -22.26 16.65 23.46
C SER A 55 -23.12 16.92 22.22
N ALA A 56 -22.54 16.94 21.00
CA ALA A 56 -23.29 17.20 19.76
C ALA A 56 -23.64 15.93 18.95
N PHE A 57 -23.20 14.74 19.37
CA PHE A 57 -23.44 13.47 18.67
C PHE A 57 -24.45 12.54 19.38
N ARG A 58 -25.13 13.03 20.42
CA ARG A 58 -26.07 12.20 21.19
C ARG A 58 -27.48 12.07 20.60
N ASP A 59 -27.81 12.82 19.55
CA ASP A 59 -29.15 12.78 18.97
C ASP A 59 -29.13 12.39 17.48
N LEU A 60 -29.45 11.11 17.25
CA LEU A 60 -30.36 10.54 16.24
C LEU A 60 -29.78 9.39 15.41
N GLY A 61 -30.03 8.17 15.91
CA GLY A 61 -30.04 6.92 15.13
C GLY A 61 -29.08 5.86 15.64
N ARG A 62 -29.52 5.02 16.60
CA ARG A 62 -28.88 3.77 17.09
C ARG A 62 -27.36 3.72 16.88
N ALA A 63 -26.61 4.52 17.64
CA ALA A 63 -25.16 4.42 17.65
C ALA A 63 -24.78 3.03 18.17
N LEU A 64 -24.17 2.24 17.29
CA LEU A 64 -23.58 0.98 17.67
C LEU A 64 -22.55 1.21 18.79
N THR A 65 -22.87 0.82 20.02
CA THR A 65 -21.84 0.80 21.06
C THR A 65 -21.06 -0.50 20.92
N VAL A 66 -19.74 -0.44 20.75
CA VAL A 66 -18.90 -1.64 20.64
C VAL A 66 -19.15 -2.63 21.78
N SER A 67 -19.46 -2.12 22.97
CA SER A 67 -19.84 -2.90 24.15
C SER A 67 -21.15 -3.70 24.04
N SER A 68 -22.00 -3.40 23.06
CA SER A 68 -23.24 -4.16 22.79
C SER A 68 -23.08 -5.26 21.74
N LEU A 69 -21.90 -5.39 21.13
CA LEU A 69 -21.63 -6.48 20.20
C LEU A 69 -21.51 -7.82 20.97
N PRO A 70 -22.06 -8.94 20.45
CA PRO A 70 -21.95 -10.23 21.09
C PRO A 70 -20.48 -10.66 21.27
N ALA A 71 -20.10 -11.15 22.45
CA ALA A 71 -18.73 -11.60 22.71
C ALA A 71 -18.28 -12.75 21.79
N GLY A 72 -19.23 -13.59 21.35
CA GLY A 72 -18.99 -14.67 20.38
C GLY A 72 -19.10 -14.26 18.91
N SER A 73 -19.31 -12.96 18.61
CA SER A 73 -19.29 -12.46 17.23
C SER A 73 -17.88 -12.53 16.62
N ASP A 74 -17.77 -12.37 15.31
CA ASP A 74 -16.46 -12.28 14.65
C ASP A 74 -15.62 -11.11 15.21
N TYR A 75 -16.27 -9.98 15.50
CA TYR A 75 -15.62 -8.84 16.15
C TYR A 75 -15.07 -9.22 17.53
N GLY A 76 -15.88 -9.89 18.35
CA GLY A 76 -15.53 -10.28 19.72
C GLY A 76 -14.41 -11.32 19.79
N THR A 77 -14.33 -12.20 18.78
CA THR A 77 -13.35 -13.29 18.71
C THR A 77 -12.09 -12.93 17.93
N ALA A 78 -12.13 -11.91 17.06
CA ALA A 78 -10.94 -11.39 16.40
C ALA A 78 -9.90 -10.94 17.42
N SER A 79 -8.63 -11.20 17.14
CA SER A 79 -7.50 -10.81 17.99
C SER A 79 -6.58 -9.87 17.22
N THR A 80 -6.12 -8.84 17.91
CA THR A 80 -5.02 -8.00 17.44
C THR A 80 -3.72 -8.77 17.63
N VAL A 81 -2.79 -8.63 16.70
CA VAL A 81 -1.40 -9.05 16.86
C VAL A 81 -0.53 -7.81 16.79
N LYS A 82 0.31 -7.62 17.82
CA LYS A 82 1.23 -6.48 17.91
C LYS A 82 2.67 -6.97 18.00
N TRP A 83 3.57 -6.40 17.21
CA TRP A 83 5.00 -6.73 17.19
C TRP A 83 5.86 -5.51 16.88
N VAL A 84 7.15 -5.55 17.25
CA VAL A 84 8.11 -4.51 16.84
C VAL A 84 8.68 -4.88 15.47
N ASN A 85 8.60 -3.95 14.51
CA ASN A 85 9.22 -4.10 13.20
C ASN A 85 10.57 -3.39 13.20
N GLU A 86 11.65 -4.16 13.35
CA GLU A 86 13.02 -3.66 13.28
C GLU A 86 13.73 -4.33 12.10
N GLN A 87 13.93 -3.58 11.02
CA GLN A 87 14.44 -4.10 9.76
C GLN A 87 15.86 -4.67 9.87
N ALA A 88 16.68 -4.20 10.82
CA ALA A 88 17.98 -4.81 11.08
C ALA A 88 17.87 -6.25 11.65
N LEU A 89 16.71 -6.60 12.21
CA LEU A 89 16.42 -7.87 12.87
C LEU A 89 15.32 -8.69 12.15
N SER A 90 14.83 -8.23 10.99
CA SER A 90 13.75 -8.86 10.19
C SER A 90 14.09 -10.25 9.64
N ARG A 91 15.29 -10.78 9.89
CA ARG A 91 15.68 -12.15 9.48
C ARG A 91 14.86 -13.24 10.19
N PHE A 92 14.19 -12.90 11.29
CA PHE A 92 13.21 -13.78 11.91
C PHE A 92 11.83 -13.72 11.23
N ASP A 93 11.56 -12.76 10.34
CA ASP A 93 10.25 -12.56 9.71
C ASP A 93 9.87 -13.68 8.74
N ILE A 94 10.83 -14.51 8.31
CA ILE A 94 10.51 -15.76 7.62
C ILE A 94 9.58 -16.65 8.45
N LEU A 95 9.73 -16.65 9.78
CA LEU A 95 8.81 -17.34 10.69
C LEU A 95 7.41 -16.72 10.64
N ASN A 96 7.31 -15.38 10.49
CA ASN A 96 6.03 -14.69 10.38
C ASN A 96 5.29 -15.10 9.11
N SER A 97 6.00 -15.20 7.98
CA SER A 97 5.45 -15.74 6.73
C SER A 97 4.98 -17.19 6.89
N ILE A 98 5.78 -18.04 7.54
CA ILE A 98 5.42 -19.45 7.80
C ILE A 98 4.19 -19.54 8.73
N PHE A 99 4.13 -18.74 9.79
CA PHE A 99 3.01 -18.77 10.73
C PHE A 99 1.72 -18.20 10.17
N LYS A 100 1.80 -17.14 9.36
CA LYS A 100 0.67 -16.64 8.58
C LYS A 100 0.17 -17.71 7.61
N ALA A 101 1.07 -18.39 6.91
CA ALA A 101 0.73 -19.44 5.97
C ALA A 101 0.06 -20.63 6.66
N ILE A 102 0.66 -21.16 7.73
CA ILE A 102 0.11 -22.30 8.45
C ILE A 102 -1.17 -21.96 9.20
N GLY A 103 -1.31 -20.72 9.69
CA GLY A 103 -2.53 -20.22 10.33
C GLY A 103 -3.74 -20.29 9.40
N GLN A 104 -3.55 -20.04 8.10
CA GLN A 104 -4.61 -20.14 7.08
C GLN A 104 -5.13 -21.59 6.89
N THR A 105 -4.45 -22.59 7.43
CA THR A 105 -4.84 -24.00 7.31
C THR A 105 -5.77 -24.45 8.45
N ASN A 106 -5.99 -23.61 9.47
CA ASN A 106 -6.79 -23.94 10.67
C ASN A 106 -6.37 -25.25 11.36
N TYR A 107 -5.08 -25.59 11.30
CA TYR A 107 -4.57 -26.88 11.81
C TYR A 107 -4.85 -27.16 13.29
N ALA A 108 -4.95 -26.12 14.13
CA ALA A 108 -5.21 -26.27 15.55
C ALA A 108 -6.72 -26.42 15.86
N ASP A 109 -7.59 -26.26 14.87
CA ASP A 109 -9.04 -26.43 15.02
C ASP A 109 -9.34 -27.91 15.37
N PRO A 110 -10.14 -28.17 16.43
CA PRO A 110 -10.63 -29.51 16.75
C PRO A 110 -11.21 -30.28 15.55
N ALA A 111 -11.75 -29.60 14.52
CA ALA A 111 -12.27 -30.24 13.31
C ALA A 111 -11.20 -30.85 12.39
N ASN A 112 -9.93 -30.49 12.58
CA ASN A 112 -8.81 -30.96 11.75
C ASN A 112 -7.85 -31.89 12.51
N VAL A 113 -7.72 -31.72 13.82
CA VAL A 113 -6.82 -32.53 14.63
C VAL A 113 -7.28 -33.99 14.64
N GLY A 114 -6.44 -34.89 14.14
CA GLY A 114 -6.72 -36.33 14.05
C GLY A 114 -7.73 -36.70 12.97
N ALA A 115 -8.11 -35.77 12.08
CA ALA A 115 -9.06 -36.02 10.99
C ALA A 115 -8.41 -36.58 9.71
N GLY A 116 -7.08 -36.70 9.68
CA GLY A 116 -6.28 -37.09 8.53
C GLY A 116 -5.96 -35.92 7.58
N PRO A 117 -5.22 -36.18 6.48
CA PRO A 117 -4.74 -35.14 5.58
C PRO A 117 -5.86 -34.36 4.89
N TYR A 118 -5.71 -33.04 4.81
CA TYR A 118 -6.62 -32.14 4.11
C TYR A 118 -5.86 -31.06 3.34
N GLY A 119 -6.52 -30.48 2.34
CA GLY A 119 -5.97 -29.38 1.56
C GLY A 119 -6.35 -28.03 2.13
N ALA A 120 -5.43 -27.07 2.04
CA ALA A 120 -5.67 -25.66 2.29
C ALA A 120 -5.01 -24.83 1.17
N ASN A 121 -5.75 -23.91 0.57
CA ASN A 121 -5.15 -22.91 -0.31
C ASN A 121 -4.68 -21.75 0.54
N VAL A 122 -3.36 -21.57 0.58
CA VAL A 122 -2.70 -20.55 1.34
C VAL A 122 -2.33 -19.42 0.39
N THR A 123 -2.65 -18.19 0.82
CA THR A 123 -2.22 -16.99 0.11
C THR A 123 -0.87 -16.55 0.60
N SER A 124 0.02 -16.26 -0.34
CA SER A 124 1.12 -15.33 -0.13
C SER A 124 0.71 -14.00 -0.78
N VAL A 125 0.71 -12.95 0.03
CA VAL A 125 0.78 -11.59 -0.51
C VAL A 125 2.27 -11.28 -0.50
N GLY A 126 2.88 -11.21 -1.68
CA GLY A 126 4.21 -10.64 -1.75
C GLY A 126 4.10 -9.17 -1.36
N ASP A 127 5.03 -8.68 -0.53
CA ASP A 127 5.29 -7.25 -0.43
C ASP A 127 5.77 -6.81 -1.82
N GLY A 128 4.82 -6.43 -2.68
CA GLY A 128 5.08 -6.07 -4.07
C GLY A 128 6.15 -4.99 -4.09
N GLY A 129 7.30 -5.30 -4.70
CA GLY A 129 8.38 -4.33 -4.84
C GLY A 129 7.86 -3.09 -5.54
N GLY A 130 7.95 -1.94 -4.86
CA GLY A 130 7.97 -0.58 -5.41
C GLY A 130 6.73 -0.03 -6.12
N ASP A 131 5.95 -0.86 -6.82
CA ASP A 131 5.10 -0.36 -7.91
C ASP A 131 3.59 -0.39 -7.60
N GLY A 132 3.21 -0.57 -6.32
CA GLY A 132 1.80 -0.53 -5.89
C GLY A 132 0.90 -1.65 -6.44
N ALA A 133 1.42 -2.54 -7.29
CA ALA A 133 0.71 -3.72 -7.78
C ALA A 133 0.89 -4.88 -6.79
N GLN A 134 0.04 -4.95 -5.77
CA GLN A 134 -0.03 -6.13 -4.91
C GLN A 134 -0.52 -7.33 -5.72
N GLN A 135 0.35 -8.29 -5.99
CA GLN A 135 -0.02 -9.56 -6.62
C GLN A 135 -0.34 -10.60 -5.55
N LYS A 136 -1.58 -11.06 -5.52
CA LYS A 136 -2.00 -12.16 -4.67
C LYS A 136 -1.63 -13.49 -5.34
N ALA A 137 -0.80 -14.28 -4.67
CA ALA A 137 -0.44 -15.62 -5.12
C ALA A 137 -1.05 -16.68 -4.21
N LEU A 138 -1.48 -17.78 -4.82
CA LEU A 138 -2.10 -18.90 -4.12
C LEU A 138 -1.27 -20.17 -4.30
N GLN A 139 -1.13 -20.91 -3.21
CA GLN A 139 -0.43 -22.18 -3.16
C GLN A 139 -1.26 -23.20 -2.39
N THR A 140 -1.42 -24.41 -2.95
CA THR A 140 -2.08 -25.50 -2.23
C THR A 140 -1.10 -26.20 -1.29
N TRP A 141 -1.46 -26.21 -0.02
CA TRP A 141 -0.81 -26.97 1.03
C TRP A 141 -1.67 -28.19 1.34
N VAL A 142 -1.04 -29.34 1.58
CA VAL A 142 -1.70 -30.48 2.23
C VAL A 142 -1.16 -30.58 3.64
N VAL A 143 -2.07 -30.62 4.61
CA VAL A 143 -1.75 -30.62 6.04
C VAL A 143 -2.37 -31.85 6.68
N ASP A 144 -1.60 -32.55 7.49
CA ASP A 144 -2.09 -33.58 8.42
C ASP A 144 -1.69 -33.16 9.84
N SER A 145 -2.68 -32.90 10.70
CA SER A 145 -2.46 -32.44 12.08
C SER A 145 -2.90 -33.54 13.04
N THR A 146 -2.01 -33.99 13.90
CA THR A 146 -2.30 -35.04 14.88
C THR A 146 -1.71 -34.69 16.24
N VAL A 147 -2.36 -35.10 17.33
CA VAL A 147 -1.77 -34.99 18.67
C VAL A 147 -1.10 -36.30 19.01
N ALA A 148 0.24 -36.27 19.10
CA ALA A 148 1.08 -37.36 19.56
C ALA A 148 1.46 -37.17 21.03
N THR A 149 2.17 -38.15 21.61
CA THR A 149 2.80 -38.02 22.93
C THR A 149 4.30 -38.20 22.79
N GLU A 150 5.08 -37.20 23.17
CA GLU A 150 6.54 -37.26 23.20
C GLU A 150 7.02 -36.90 24.61
N GLY A 151 7.89 -37.72 25.21
CA GLY A 151 8.39 -37.48 26.57
C GLY A 151 7.28 -37.38 27.64
N GLY A 152 6.11 -37.97 27.40
CA GLY A 152 4.95 -37.91 28.29
C GLY A 152 4.12 -36.60 28.19
N GLN A 153 4.44 -35.71 27.24
CA GLN A 153 3.68 -34.49 26.97
C GLN A 153 2.91 -34.62 25.65
N PRO A 154 1.70 -34.04 25.54
CA PRO A 154 0.99 -33.95 24.28
C PRO A 154 1.73 -33.00 23.32
N VAL A 155 1.88 -33.42 22.06
CA VAL A 155 2.53 -32.64 21.01
C VAL A 155 1.62 -32.60 19.80
N ASN A 156 1.26 -31.42 19.34
CA ASN A 156 0.58 -31.28 18.06
C ASN A 156 1.62 -31.38 16.94
N VAL A 157 1.58 -32.45 16.16
CA VAL A 157 2.48 -32.74 15.05
C VAL A 157 1.77 -32.43 13.75
N LEU A 158 2.39 -31.59 12.93
CA LEU A 158 1.92 -31.18 11.64
C LEU A 158 2.85 -31.73 10.57
N HIS A 159 2.29 -32.44 9.60
CA HIS A 159 2.97 -32.77 8.35
C HIS A 159 2.40 -31.91 7.24
N CYS A 160 3.28 -31.21 6.53
CA CYS A 160 2.92 -30.31 5.45
C CYS A 160 3.59 -30.74 4.15
N TRP A 161 2.81 -30.77 3.07
CA TRP A 161 3.27 -30.96 1.69
C TRP A 161 2.87 -29.75 0.87
N ILE A 162 3.87 -29.04 0.36
CA ILE A 162 3.71 -27.72 -0.26
C ILE A 162 4.20 -27.83 -1.71
N ALA A 163 3.29 -27.59 -2.66
CA ALA A 163 3.64 -27.62 -4.07
C ALA A 163 4.32 -26.31 -4.46
N ASP A 164 5.60 -26.34 -4.81
CA ASP A 164 6.36 -25.19 -5.27
C ASP A 164 6.91 -25.40 -6.70
N ARG A 165 7.34 -24.32 -7.36
CA ARG A 165 7.91 -24.36 -8.72
C ARG A 165 9.17 -25.23 -8.79
N GLY A 166 9.95 -25.29 -7.70
CA GLY A 166 11.17 -26.10 -7.59
C GLY A 166 10.94 -27.57 -7.24
N GLY A 167 9.71 -27.97 -6.92
CA GLY A 167 9.39 -29.33 -6.50
C GLY A 167 8.46 -29.36 -5.30
N LEU A 168 8.39 -30.53 -4.66
CA LEU A 168 7.59 -30.72 -3.46
C LEU A 168 8.43 -30.31 -2.25
N VAL A 169 8.01 -29.25 -1.56
CA VAL A 169 8.52 -28.89 -0.24
C VAL A 169 7.75 -29.72 0.79
N THR A 170 8.47 -30.27 1.77
CA THR A 170 7.89 -31.03 2.87
C THR A 170 8.34 -30.46 4.19
N ALA A 171 7.43 -30.31 5.15
CA ALA A 171 7.75 -29.76 6.45
C ALA A 171 7.07 -30.53 7.58
N VAL A 172 7.79 -30.69 8.69
CA VAL A 172 7.29 -31.23 9.95
C VAL A 172 7.36 -30.11 11.00
N LEU A 173 6.23 -29.80 11.61
CA LEU A 173 6.18 -28.87 12.74
C LEU A 173 5.67 -29.61 13.96
N LYS A 174 6.31 -29.39 15.11
CA LYS A 174 5.90 -29.94 16.39
C LYS A 174 5.63 -28.82 17.35
N VAL A 175 4.43 -28.79 17.94
CA VAL A 175 4.02 -27.75 18.90
C VAL A 175 3.74 -28.41 20.24
N TYR A 176 4.62 -28.15 21.20
CA TYR A 176 4.59 -28.70 22.55
C TYR A 176 3.80 -27.80 23.50
N ARG A 177 3.88 -26.48 23.29
CA ARG A 177 3.21 -25.48 24.13
C ARG A 177 2.79 -24.27 23.29
N ALA A 178 1.55 -23.82 23.48
CA ALA A 178 1.03 -22.61 22.85
C ALA A 178 1.72 -21.35 23.42
N PRO A 179 1.86 -20.29 22.61
CA PRO A 179 2.41 -19.02 23.08
C PRO A 179 1.47 -18.32 24.06
N ALA A 180 2.04 -17.53 24.97
CA ALA A 180 1.29 -16.66 25.87
C ALA A 180 1.12 -15.25 25.27
N GLN A 181 -0.12 -14.91 24.85
CA GLN A 181 -0.45 -13.59 24.31
C GLN A 181 -0.93 -12.63 25.42
N ASN A 182 -0.43 -11.40 25.40
CA ASN A 182 -0.85 -10.29 26.24
C ASN A 182 -2.16 -9.68 25.73
N ALA A 183 -2.80 -8.85 26.56
CA ALA A 183 -4.08 -8.21 26.23
C ALA A 183 -4.00 -7.21 25.06
N ASP A 184 -2.82 -6.66 24.79
CA ASP A 184 -2.55 -5.74 23.67
C ASP A 184 -2.26 -6.48 22.34
N GLY A 185 -2.30 -7.81 22.35
CA GLY A 185 -2.00 -8.64 21.19
C GLY A 185 -0.53 -8.98 21.01
N SER A 186 0.38 -8.46 21.84
CA SER A 186 1.79 -8.86 21.84
C SER A 186 2.00 -10.22 22.50
N TYR A 187 3.13 -10.87 22.25
CA TYR A 187 3.48 -12.16 22.88
C TYR A 187 4.47 -11.97 24.03
N SER A 188 4.12 -12.47 25.22
CA SER A 188 5.04 -12.56 26.36
C SER A 188 6.05 -13.67 26.18
N ASP A 189 5.60 -14.82 25.64
CA ASP A 189 6.44 -15.92 25.16
C ASP A 189 5.97 -16.44 23.79
N TYR A 190 6.81 -17.21 23.10
CA TYR A 190 6.53 -17.76 21.76
C TYR A 190 6.14 -19.24 21.78
N GLY A 191 5.81 -19.79 22.95
CA GLY A 191 5.54 -21.21 23.12
C GLY A 191 6.78 -22.08 22.99
N VAL A 192 6.57 -23.38 22.76
CA VAL A 192 7.63 -24.36 22.56
C VAL A 192 7.31 -25.17 21.31
N TRP A 193 8.18 -25.11 20.30
CA TRP A 193 7.94 -25.73 19.00
C TRP A 193 9.24 -25.98 18.22
N THR A 194 9.17 -26.87 17.23
CA THR A 194 10.22 -27.10 16.23
C THR A 194 9.64 -27.10 14.82
N ILE A 195 10.45 -26.72 13.85
CA ILE A 195 10.16 -26.74 12.41
C ILE A 195 11.36 -27.38 11.72
N ASP A 196 11.07 -28.39 10.90
CA ASP A 196 12.01 -28.99 9.96
C ASP A 196 11.38 -28.96 8.58
N ALA A 197 11.99 -28.26 7.62
CA ALA A 197 11.48 -28.16 6.25
C ALA A 197 12.56 -28.49 5.23
N ASP A 198 12.25 -29.45 4.37
CA ASP A 198 13.03 -29.82 3.18
C ASP A 198 12.57 -28.94 2.02
N LEU A 199 13.43 -28.01 1.59
CA LEU A 199 13.13 -27.10 0.48
C LEU A 199 13.58 -27.67 -0.87
N SER A 200 14.52 -28.61 -0.85
CA SER A 200 14.94 -29.39 -2.02
C SER A 200 14.94 -30.90 -1.73
N PRO A 201 14.66 -31.74 -2.74
CA PRO A 201 14.66 -33.21 -2.56
C PRO A 201 16.03 -33.80 -2.18
N ASP A 202 17.12 -33.10 -2.47
CA ASP A 202 18.49 -33.53 -2.20
C ASP A 202 19.03 -33.04 -0.84
N GLY A 203 18.24 -32.28 -0.08
CA GLY A 203 18.63 -31.70 1.21
C GLY A 203 19.67 -30.59 1.11
N SER A 204 19.96 -30.08 -0.09
CA SER A 204 20.87 -28.93 -0.28
C SER A 204 20.23 -27.60 0.14
N GLN A 205 18.90 -27.54 0.21
CA GLN A 205 18.11 -26.42 0.67
C GLN A 205 17.17 -26.87 1.79
N TYR A 206 17.20 -26.16 2.92
CA TYR A 206 16.35 -26.45 4.07
C TYR A 206 16.10 -25.21 4.92
N PHE A 207 15.02 -25.27 5.69
CA PHE A 207 14.73 -24.34 6.75
C PHE A 207 14.43 -25.11 8.04
N VAL A 208 15.18 -24.83 9.10
CA VAL A 208 14.93 -25.38 10.42
C VAL A 208 14.90 -24.31 11.48
N ALA A 209 13.99 -24.45 12.43
CA ALA A 209 13.82 -23.50 13.51
C ALA A 209 13.26 -24.14 14.77
N SER A 210 13.49 -23.50 15.91
CA SER A 210 12.96 -23.95 17.19
C SER A 210 12.67 -22.78 18.11
N ALA A 211 11.66 -22.93 18.97
CA ALA A 211 11.47 -22.12 20.16
C ALA A 211 11.48 -22.99 21.42
N GLU A 212 12.20 -22.54 22.43
CA GLU A 212 12.20 -23.10 23.77
C GLU A 212 12.05 -21.99 24.82
N LEU A 213 11.77 -22.36 26.07
CA LEU A 213 11.74 -21.41 27.17
C LEU A 213 13.00 -21.57 28.02
N GLY A 214 13.71 -20.47 28.21
CA GLY A 214 14.84 -20.38 29.13
C GLY A 214 14.41 -20.58 30.59
N PRO A 215 15.37 -20.77 31.51
CA PRO A 215 15.10 -20.94 32.94
C PRO A 215 14.33 -19.77 33.58
N ASP A 216 14.45 -18.59 32.99
CA ASP A 216 13.78 -17.34 33.37
C ASP A 216 12.42 -17.14 32.68
N GLY A 217 11.99 -18.10 31.86
CA GLY A 217 10.78 -18.00 31.05
C GLY A 217 10.94 -17.17 29.78
N ALA A 218 12.15 -16.72 29.44
CA ALA A 218 12.42 -16.02 28.19
C ALA A 218 12.28 -16.96 26.99
N SER A 219 11.72 -16.48 25.88
CA SER A 219 11.73 -17.22 24.63
C SER A 219 13.14 -17.28 24.06
N ILE A 220 13.62 -18.48 23.78
CA ILE A 220 14.84 -18.70 23.01
C ILE A 220 14.43 -19.23 21.65
N VAL A 221 14.62 -18.43 20.60
CA VAL A 221 14.29 -18.82 19.22
C VAL A 221 15.56 -18.95 18.41
N LYS A 222 15.67 -20.04 17.65
CA LYS A 222 16.81 -20.33 16.80
C LYS A 222 16.33 -20.60 15.39
N VAL A 223 17.05 -20.07 14.40
CA VAL A 223 16.75 -20.27 12.98
C VAL A 223 18.00 -20.66 12.22
N HIS A 224 17.84 -21.53 11.23
CA HIS A 224 18.87 -21.93 10.30
C HIS A 224 18.25 -22.19 8.94
N ASN A 225 18.66 -21.42 7.95
CA ASN A 225 18.20 -21.51 6.57
C ASN A 225 19.42 -21.67 5.64
N THR A 226 19.28 -22.46 4.59
CA THR A 226 20.23 -22.52 3.48
C THR A 226 19.50 -22.47 2.14
N ASP A 227 19.90 -21.53 1.29
CA ASP A 227 19.26 -21.29 -0.01
C ASP A 227 19.93 -22.08 -1.16
N GLY A 228 20.90 -22.96 -0.84
CA GLY A 228 21.66 -23.72 -1.84
C GLY A 228 22.69 -22.85 -2.60
N GLY A 229 23.72 -23.47 -3.17
CA GLY A 229 24.84 -22.75 -3.78
C GLY A 229 24.54 -22.20 -5.18
N GLY A 230 24.35 -20.89 -5.31
CA GLY A 230 24.29 -20.21 -6.60
C GLY A 230 25.69 -19.96 -7.19
N GLY A 231 26.05 -20.67 -8.26
CA GLY A 231 27.10 -20.24 -9.19
C GLY A 231 28.52 -20.04 -8.61
N GLY A 232 29.07 -21.03 -7.89
CA GLY A 232 30.50 -21.09 -7.57
C GLY A 232 30.92 -20.57 -6.17
N GLY A 233 30.02 -19.92 -5.43
CA GLY A 233 30.14 -19.72 -3.98
C GLY A 233 29.50 -20.89 -3.22
N GLY A 234 29.97 -21.19 -2.00
CA GLY A 234 29.33 -22.19 -1.13
C GLY A 234 27.87 -21.84 -0.77
N PRO A 235 27.17 -22.69 0.00
CA PRO A 235 25.79 -22.41 0.40
C PRO A 235 25.66 -21.07 1.13
N LEU A 236 24.66 -20.28 0.75
CA LEU A 236 24.30 -19.06 1.44
C LEU A 236 23.44 -19.43 2.64
N GLU A 237 24.01 -19.28 3.84
CA GLU A 237 23.35 -19.65 5.08
C GLU A 237 22.89 -18.42 5.86
N THR A 238 21.70 -18.53 6.45
CA THR A 238 21.22 -17.61 7.49
C THR A 238 21.10 -18.37 8.80
N ARG A 239 21.73 -17.86 9.87
CA ARG A 239 21.69 -18.46 11.20
C ARG A 239 21.37 -17.40 12.23
N GLY A 240 20.45 -17.66 13.14
CA GLY A 240 20.04 -16.70 14.15
C GLY A 240 19.70 -17.35 15.48
N ILE A 241 20.04 -16.65 16.57
CA ILE A 241 19.63 -16.97 17.93
C ILE A 241 19.09 -15.69 18.58
N MET A 242 17.90 -15.78 19.15
CA MET A 242 17.22 -14.73 19.88
C MET A 242 16.92 -15.21 21.30
N HIS A 243 17.27 -14.40 22.29
CA HIS A 243 16.79 -14.50 23.66
C HIS A 243 15.89 -13.31 23.96
N LYS A 244 14.59 -13.57 24.14
CA LYS A 244 13.58 -12.53 24.36
C LYS A 244 12.85 -12.71 25.68
N SER A 245 12.92 -11.68 26.54
CA SER A 245 12.03 -11.52 27.69
C SER A 245 11.26 -10.20 27.55
N GLY A 246 10.33 -9.90 28.47
CA GLY A 246 9.59 -8.63 28.45
C GLY A 246 10.46 -7.39 28.74
N ALA A 247 11.48 -7.52 29.60
CA ALA A 247 12.24 -6.39 30.11
C ALA A 247 13.63 -6.24 29.49
N ALA A 248 14.27 -7.34 29.09
CA ALA A 248 15.59 -7.32 28.48
C ALA A 248 15.81 -8.54 27.58
N GLY A 249 16.77 -8.46 26.68
CA GLY A 249 17.10 -9.58 25.82
C GLY A 249 18.27 -9.27 24.91
N TYR A 250 18.67 -10.27 24.14
CA TYR A 250 19.81 -10.17 23.26
C TYR A 250 19.74 -11.23 22.18
N GLY A 251 20.48 -11.04 21.10
CA GLY A 251 20.54 -12.03 20.05
C GLY A 251 21.62 -11.74 19.04
N LYS A 252 21.82 -12.70 18.16
CA LYS A 252 22.83 -12.66 17.10
C LYS A 252 22.27 -13.34 15.87
N VAL A 253 22.41 -12.71 14.72
CA VAL A 253 22.04 -13.26 13.42
C VAL A 253 23.15 -13.04 12.41
N SER A 254 23.39 -14.02 11.56
CA SER A 254 24.31 -13.96 10.42
C SER A 254 23.56 -14.33 9.16
N PHE A 255 23.75 -13.56 8.09
CA PHE A 255 23.15 -13.77 6.77
C PHE A 255 24.07 -13.20 5.69
N PHE A 256 23.74 -13.39 4.41
CA PHE A 256 24.48 -12.79 3.30
C PHE A 256 23.77 -11.57 2.75
N ASP A 257 24.51 -10.48 2.53
CA ASP A 257 23.98 -9.31 1.82
C ASP A 257 23.99 -9.58 0.31
N GLN A 258 22.79 -9.62 -0.27
CA GLN A 258 22.57 -9.87 -1.69
C GLN A 258 22.45 -8.57 -2.53
N ASN A 259 22.63 -7.37 -1.94
CA ASN A 259 22.56 -6.08 -2.64
C ASN A 259 23.78 -5.79 -3.54
N CYS A 260 24.25 -6.81 -4.27
CA CYS A 260 25.38 -6.77 -5.17
C CYS A 260 24.90 -6.54 -6.62
N GLY A 261 24.50 -5.32 -6.96
CA GLY A 261 23.95 -4.98 -8.29
C GLY A 261 24.97 -4.89 -9.43
N SER A 262 26.28 -4.95 -9.15
CA SER A 262 27.34 -4.81 -10.15
C SER A 262 28.00 -6.15 -10.52
N SER A 263 28.41 -6.30 -11.78
CA SER A 263 29.16 -7.48 -12.24
C SER A 263 30.46 -7.66 -11.42
N GLY A 264 30.62 -8.83 -10.80
CA GLY A 264 31.78 -9.19 -9.99
C GLY A 264 31.66 -8.97 -8.48
N CYS A 265 30.53 -8.42 -7.99
CA CYS A 265 30.26 -8.33 -6.55
C CYS A 265 29.93 -9.72 -5.98
N GLN A 266 30.58 -10.09 -4.86
CA GLN A 266 30.34 -11.34 -4.16
C GLN A 266 29.54 -11.06 -2.88
N PRO A 267 28.42 -11.78 -2.63
CA PRO A 267 27.67 -11.65 -1.39
C PRO A 267 28.58 -11.72 -0.18
N GLN A 268 28.47 -10.75 0.71
CA GLN A 268 29.29 -10.69 1.92
C GLN A 268 28.48 -11.13 3.13
N PRO A 269 29.07 -11.89 4.07
CA PRO A 269 28.40 -12.18 5.32
C PRO A 269 28.22 -10.89 6.13
N VAL A 270 27.02 -10.71 6.66
CA VAL A 270 26.62 -9.68 7.59
C VAL A 270 26.26 -10.37 8.90
N THR A 271 26.83 -9.90 10.00
CA THR A 271 26.44 -10.33 11.35
C THR A 271 25.85 -9.16 12.10
N VAL A 272 24.67 -9.36 12.68
CA VAL A 272 24.00 -8.39 13.55
C VAL A 272 23.96 -8.97 14.96
N ALA A 273 24.57 -8.29 15.92
CA ALA A 273 24.44 -8.59 17.34
C ALA A 273 23.61 -7.49 17.99
N TYR A 274 22.67 -7.85 18.86
CA TYR A 274 21.84 -6.86 19.54
C TYR A 274 21.62 -7.21 21.02
N ALA A 275 21.38 -6.17 21.81
CA ALA A 275 20.92 -6.27 23.18
C ALA A 275 19.94 -5.14 23.45
N TYR A 276 18.95 -5.40 24.28
CA TYR A 276 17.99 -4.41 24.72
C TYR A 276 17.70 -4.55 26.21
N ASP A 277 17.36 -3.42 26.81
CA ASP A 277 16.79 -3.32 28.14
C ASP A 277 15.37 -2.74 28.04
N ALA A 278 14.79 -2.31 29.16
CA ALA A 278 13.43 -1.81 29.17
C ALA A 278 13.26 -0.54 28.32
N HIS A 279 14.31 0.23 28.04
CA HIS A 279 14.22 1.58 27.48
C HIS A 279 14.92 1.73 26.13
N HIS A 280 15.92 0.91 25.82
CA HIS A 280 16.74 1.08 24.64
C HIS A 280 17.12 -0.26 24.01
N VAL A 281 17.49 -0.21 22.74
CA VAL A 281 18.15 -1.31 22.04
C VAL A 281 19.44 -0.81 21.40
N LYS A 282 20.47 -1.63 21.48
CA LYS A 282 21.77 -1.45 20.83
C LYS A 282 21.96 -2.57 19.83
N MET A 283 22.35 -2.22 18.62
CA MET A 283 22.65 -3.15 17.54
C MET A 283 24.03 -2.86 16.98
N ALA A 284 24.81 -3.91 16.70
CA ALA A 284 26.07 -3.83 15.99
C ALA A 284 25.97 -4.65 14.71
N LEU A 285 25.93 -3.98 13.56
CA LEU A 285 25.96 -4.58 12.24
C LEU A 285 27.40 -4.65 11.76
N THR A 286 27.92 -5.85 11.51
CA THR A 286 29.27 -6.08 11.01
C THR A 286 29.23 -6.64 9.60
N LYS A 287 29.83 -5.92 8.64
CA LYS A 287 29.93 -6.30 7.22
C LYS A 287 31.34 -6.03 6.72
N GLY A 288 31.99 -7.02 6.10
CA GLY A 288 33.34 -6.84 5.55
C GLY A 288 34.39 -6.38 6.57
N GLY A 289 34.23 -6.74 7.85
CA GLY A 289 35.08 -6.31 8.96
C GLY A 289 34.83 -4.88 9.48
N GLN A 290 33.89 -4.15 8.88
CA GLN A 290 33.43 -2.86 9.40
C GLN A 290 32.21 -3.07 10.28
N THR A 291 32.17 -2.40 11.44
CA THR A 291 31.04 -2.47 12.37
C THR A 291 30.38 -1.10 12.51
N GLU A 292 29.08 -1.06 12.19
CA GLU A 292 28.21 0.07 12.48
C GLU A 292 27.42 -0.24 13.76
N THR A 293 27.32 0.74 14.66
CA THR A 293 26.51 0.63 15.88
C THR A 293 25.32 1.56 15.80
N LEU A 294 24.13 1.01 16.03
CA LEU A 294 22.86 1.74 16.05
C LEU A 294 22.23 1.63 17.43
N PHE A 295 21.62 2.72 17.88
CA PHE A 295 20.81 2.76 19.10
C PHE A 295 19.39 3.18 18.74
N LYS A 296 18.41 2.55 19.37
CA LYS A 296 17.01 2.95 19.27
C LYS A 296 16.40 3.12 20.66
N ASP A 297 15.45 4.03 20.74
CA ASP A 297 14.64 4.29 21.93
C ASP A 297 13.38 3.42 21.89
N ARG A 298 13.14 2.66 22.96
CA ARG A 298 11.95 1.82 23.15
C ARG A 298 10.82 2.55 23.88
N ASP A 299 11.06 3.73 24.44
CA ASP A 299 10.02 4.60 24.99
C ASP A 299 9.41 5.51 23.92
N THR A 300 10.13 5.76 22.83
CA THR A 300 9.66 6.56 21.69
C THR A 300 9.31 5.65 20.50
N VAL A 301 8.03 5.26 20.42
CA VAL A 301 7.53 4.31 19.43
C VAL A 301 6.41 4.90 18.56
N VAL A 302 6.28 4.36 17.35
CA VAL A 302 5.19 4.68 16.43
C VAL A 302 4.49 3.39 16.02
N ASP A 303 3.20 3.30 16.31
CA ASP A 303 2.36 2.17 15.88
C ASP A 303 1.82 2.44 14.47
N LEU A 304 2.10 1.53 13.54
CA LEU A 304 1.50 1.49 12.22
C LEU A 304 0.57 0.28 12.13
N VAL A 305 -0.67 0.51 11.70
CA VAL A 305 -1.65 -0.57 11.55
C VAL A 305 -1.54 -1.13 10.14
N GLU A 306 -1.05 -2.37 10.05
CA GLU A 306 -0.87 -3.09 8.79
C GLU A 306 -2.20 -3.64 8.25
N ARG A 307 -3.14 -3.99 9.15
CA ARG A 307 -4.42 -4.58 8.74
C ARG A 307 -5.57 -4.22 9.67
N TYR A 308 -6.71 -3.91 9.06
CA TYR A 308 -7.99 -3.69 9.72
C TYR A 308 -9.00 -4.79 9.39
N GLY A 309 -9.88 -5.07 10.34
CA GLY A 309 -11.14 -5.78 10.13
C GLY A 309 -12.30 -4.79 10.17
N LEU A 310 -13.29 -5.00 9.31
CA LEU A 310 -14.53 -4.22 9.26
C LEU A 310 -15.72 -5.15 9.59
N TYR A 311 -16.51 -4.76 10.58
CA TYR A 311 -17.60 -5.59 11.12
C TYR A 311 -18.91 -4.85 11.04
N ASP A 312 -20.00 -5.57 10.78
CA ASP A 312 -21.34 -4.97 10.75
C ASP A 312 -21.89 -4.67 12.15
N SER A 313 -23.12 -4.17 12.21
CA SER A 313 -23.80 -3.87 13.47
C SER A 313 -24.12 -5.09 14.35
N GLY A 314 -24.01 -6.31 13.82
CA GLY A 314 -24.08 -7.55 14.59
C GLY A 314 -22.72 -8.06 15.05
N GLY A 315 -21.63 -7.42 14.63
CA GLY A 315 -20.26 -7.86 14.86
C GLY A 315 -19.81 -8.97 13.91
N ALA A 316 -20.53 -9.23 12.82
CA ALA A 316 -20.11 -10.18 11.79
C ALA A 316 -19.06 -9.54 10.88
N ASP A 317 -18.06 -10.32 10.46
CA ASP A 317 -17.03 -9.85 9.55
C ASP A 317 -17.63 -9.61 8.15
N VAL A 318 -17.54 -8.37 7.69
CA VAL A 318 -18.11 -7.94 6.40
C VAL A 318 -17.43 -8.67 5.24
N ALA A 319 -16.15 -9.05 5.37
CA ALA A 319 -15.43 -9.80 4.35
C ALA A 319 -15.99 -11.22 4.12
N LYS A 320 -16.76 -11.77 5.07
CA LYS A 320 -17.39 -13.10 4.92
C LYS A 320 -18.69 -13.08 4.11
N SER A 321 -19.41 -11.96 4.17
CA SER A 321 -20.72 -11.77 3.52
C SER A 321 -20.65 -11.06 2.18
N ARG A 322 -19.55 -10.36 1.89
CA ARG A 322 -19.25 -9.72 0.62
C ARG A 322 -18.31 -10.55 -0.24
N HIS A 323 -18.42 -10.41 -1.55
CA HIS A 323 -17.65 -11.13 -2.55
C HIS A 323 -16.62 -10.19 -3.20
N PHE A 324 -15.56 -9.85 -2.46
CA PHE A 324 -14.45 -9.05 -2.98
C PHE A 324 -13.49 -9.84 -3.88
N GLY A 325 -13.62 -11.16 -3.91
CA GLY A 325 -12.89 -12.04 -4.79
C GLY A 325 -12.96 -13.49 -4.35
N PHE A 326 -12.37 -14.37 -5.15
CA PHE A 326 -12.21 -15.78 -4.83
C PHE A 326 -11.10 -16.42 -5.66
N PRO A 327 -10.45 -17.48 -5.13
CA PRO A 327 -9.49 -18.27 -5.89
C PRO A 327 -10.19 -19.03 -7.02
N PHE A 328 -9.46 -19.32 -8.10
CA PHE A 328 -9.90 -20.23 -9.15
C PHE A 328 -8.75 -21.10 -9.66
N ARG A 329 -9.09 -22.23 -10.27
CA ARG A 329 -8.17 -23.15 -10.93
C ARG A 329 -8.29 -23.02 -12.44
N TYR A 330 -7.17 -23.14 -13.16
CA TYR A 330 -7.13 -23.09 -14.62
C TYR A 330 -6.03 -24.00 -15.21
N GLY A 331 -6.02 -24.15 -16.53
CA GLY A 331 -5.06 -25.01 -17.25
C GLY A 331 -5.49 -26.47 -17.37
N ALA A 332 -4.69 -27.29 -18.07
CA ALA A 332 -4.99 -28.71 -18.26
C ALA A 332 -5.13 -29.42 -16.90
N ASN A 333 -6.32 -29.95 -16.63
CA ASN A 333 -6.72 -30.57 -15.35
C ASN A 333 -6.79 -29.63 -14.12
N GLY A 334 -6.83 -28.30 -14.33
CA GLY A 334 -6.90 -27.32 -13.24
C GLY A 334 -5.61 -27.26 -12.40
N GLY A 335 -4.45 -27.49 -13.01
CA GLY A 335 -3.16 -27.55 -12.32
C GLY A 335 -2.66 -26.19 -11.79
N SER A 336 -3.11 -25.08 -12.38
CA SER A 336 -2.68 -23.73 -12.01
C SER A 336 -3.74 -23.01 -11.17
N TRP A 337 -3.28 -22.11 -10.32
CA TRP A 337 -4.12 -21.25 -9.47
C TRP A 337 -4.06 -19.80 -9.92
N GLY A 338 -5.23 -19.16 -9.93
CA GLY A 338 -5.37 -17.72 -10.01
C GLY A 338 -6.37 -17.22 -9.00
N TYR A 339 -6.53 -15.90 -8.95
CA TYR A 339 -7.49 -15.22 -8.10
C TYR A 339 -8.25 -14.20 -8.93
N TYR A 340 -9.58 -14.22 -8.81
CA TYR A 340 -10.44 -13.19 -9.37
C TYR A 340 -10.83 -12.26 -8.23
N GLY A 341 -10.45 -10.98 -8.30
CA GLY A 341 -10.76 -10.04 -7.23
C GLY A 341 -11.01 -8.63 -7.71
N ALA A 342 -11.56 -7.84 -6.80
CA ALA A 342 -11.82 -6.42 -6.96
C ALA A 342 -10.84 -5.64 -6.09
N TRP A 343 -9.95 -4.87 -6.73
CA TRP A 343 -9.02 -3.96 -6.04
C TRP A 343 -9.32 -2.53 -6.45
N GLN A 344 -9.66 -1.66 -5.49
CA GLN A 344 -10.14 -0.29 -5.76
C GLN A 344 -11.31 -0.22 -6.78
N GLY A 345 -12.13 -1.28 -6.84
CA GLY A 345 -13.23 -1.42 -7.81
C GLY A 345 -12.81 -1.92 -9.19
N ARG A 346 -11.52 -2.21 -9.40
CA ARG A 346 -10.99 -2.82 -10.63
C ARG A 346 -11.12 -4.32 -10.52
N HIS A 347 -11.89 -4.93 -11.42
CA HIS A 347 -12.01 -6.39 -11.46
C HIS A 347 -10.86 -6.95 -12.29
N GLN A 348 -10.05 -7.78 -11.66
CA GLN A 348 -8.84 -8.32 -12.26
C GLN A 348 -8.68 -9.80 -11.94
N ILE A 349 -7.96 -10.45 -12.84
CA ILE A 349 -7.49 -11.81 -12.69
C ILE A 349 -5.99 -11.75 -12.41
N TRP A 350 -5.57 -12.26 -11.27
CA TRP A 350 -4.15 -12.46 -10.94
C TRP A 350 -3.83 -13.96 -11.04
N ALA A 351 -2.88 -14.33 -11.89
CA ALA A 351 -2.53 -15.72 -12.13
C ALA A 351 -1.03 -15.96 -11.99
N ASN A 352 -0.46 -15.64 -10.82
CA ASN A 352 0.94 -15.92 -10.45
C ASN A 352 1.97 -15.45 -11.50
N GLY A 353 1.74 -14.28 -12.10
CA GLY A 353 2.60 -13.68 -13.13
C GLY A 353 2.26 -14.08 -14.57
N GLU A 354 1.23 -14.90 -14.80
CA GLU A 354 0.73 -15.25 -16.12
C GLU A 354 -0.51 -14.43 -16.50
N THR A 355 -0.71 -14.21 -17.79
CA THR A 355 -1.99 -13.72 -18.32
C THR A 355 -2.89 -14.91 -18.65
N VAL A 356 -4.14 -14.88 -18.18
CA VAL A 356 -5.13 -15.91 -18.54
C VAL A 356 -5.81 -15.50 -19.85
N ALA A 357 -5.58 -16.25 -20.93
CA ALA A 357 -6.21 -15.99 -22.22
C ALA A 357 -7.75 -16.01 -22.13
N ALA A 358 -8.41 -15.30 -23.05
CA ALA A 358 -9.87 -15.29 -23.14
C ALA A 358 -10.43 -16.68 -23.48
N GLY A 359 -11.62 -16.99 -22.97
CA GLY A 359 -12.34 -18.24 -23.21
C GLY A 359 -11.78 -19.45 -22.44
N VAL A 360 -10.77 -19.24 -21.58
CA VAL A 360 -10.25 -20.29 -20.71
C VAL A 360 -11.29 -20.61 -19.64
N THR A 361 -11.69 -21.87 -19.56
CA THR A 361 -12.52 -22.35 -18.46
C THR A 361 -11.71 -22.32 -17.17
N VAL A 362 -12.27 -21.67 -16.16
CA VAL A 362 -11.75 -21.65 -14.79
C VAL A 362 -12.77 -22.29 -13.85
N THR A 363 -12.28 -22.95 -12.81
CA THR A 363 -13.12 -23.56 -11.78
C THR A 363 -12.93 -22.83 -10.48
N ARG A 364 -14.02 -22.38 -9.86
CA ARG A 364 -13.98 -21.72 -8.56
C ARG A 364 -13.33 -22.61 -7.50
N GLY A 365 -12.39 -22.05 -6.77
CA GLY A 365 -11.45 -22.77 -5.92
C GLY A 365 -11.87 -22.97 -4.47
N ASP A 366 -12.82 -22.18 -3.99
CA ASP A 366 -13.32 -22.13 -2.60
C ASP A 366 -14.67 -22.85 -2.44
N ARG A 367 -14.97 -23.82 -3.31
CA ARG A 367 -16.18 -24.69 -3.25
C ARG A 367 -15.88 -26.07 -2.67
N GLY A 368 -16.71 -26.51 -1.73
CA GLY A 368 -16.56 -27.76 -1.00
C GLY A 368 -16.89 -28.98 -1.86
N PRO A 369 -16.48 -30.18 -1.44
CA PRO A 369 -16.78 -31.42 -2.17
C PRO A 369 -18.28 -31.70 -2.32
N ASP A 370 -19.09 -31.21 -1.38
CA ASP A 370 -20.54 -31.37 -1.37
C ASP A 370 -21.28 -30.22 -2.10
N GLN A 371 -20.55 -29.22 -2.58
CA GLN A 371 -21.10 -28.12 -3.38
C GLN A 371 -20.98 -28.42 -4.88
N PRO A 372 -21.95 -27.95 -5.69
CA PRO A 372 -21.82 -28.04 -7.14
C PRO A 372 -20.54 -27.31 -7.58
N THR A 373 -19.79 -27.94 -8.48
CA THR A 373 -18.63 -27.30 -9.11
C THR A 373 -19.09 -26.07 -9.89
N GLU A 374 -18.56 -24.91 -9.53
CA GLU A 374 -18.80 -23.67 -10.26
C GLU A 374 -17.66 -23.42 -11.24
N THR A 375 -18.01 -23.32 -12.52
CA THR A 375 -17.07 -23.02 -13.60
C THR A 375 -17.46 -21.76 -14.33
N TYR A 376 -16.45 -20.99 -14.73
CA TYR A 376 -16.58 -19.77 -15.49
C TYR A 376 -15.69 -19.83 -16.73
N THR A 377 -15.88 -18.92 -17.67
CA THR A 377 -14.92 -18.66 -18.75
C THR A 377 -14.34 -17.27 -18.59
N THR A 378 -13.06 -17.09 -18.89
CA THR A 378 -12.45 -15.76 -18.86
C THR A 378 -12.96 -14.91 -20.02
N SER A 379 -13.29 -13.64 -19.78
CA SER A 379 -13.55 -12.69 -20.85
C SER A 379 -12.26 -12.36 -21.60
N ARG A 380 -12.39 -11.62 -22.71
CA ARG A 380 -11.25 -10.85 -23.22
C ARG A 380 -10.73 -9.89 -22.15
N VAL A 381 -9.49 -9.46 -22.30
CA VAL A 381 -8.97 -8.30 -21.56
C VAL A 381 -9.56 -7.04 -22.19
N TYR A 382 -10.14 -6.19 -21.35
CA TYR A 382 -10.64 -4.87 -21.73
C TYR A 382 -9.51 -3.87 -21.47
N PRO A 383 -8.89 -3.32 -22.54
CA PRO A 383 -7.88 -2.30 -22.38
C PRO A 383 -8.57 -0.97 -22.08
N GLY A 384 -8.21 -0.38 -20.96
CA GLY A 384 -8.75 0.87 -20.50
C GLY A 384 -9.82 0.73 -19.41
N ILE A 385 -9.87 1.72 -18.53
CA ILE A 385 -10.80 1.80 -17.41
C ILE A 385 -11.30 3.23 -17.29
N LEU A 386 -12.62 3.39 -17.32
CA LEU A 386 -13.22 4.67 -16.97
C LEU A 386 -13.35 4.78 -15.44
N VAL A 387 -12.73 5.80 -14.88
CA VAL A 387 -12.73 6.10 -13.44
C VAL A 387 -13.46 7.41 -13.21
N LYS A 388 -14.63 7.35 -12.56
CA LYS A 388 -15.34 8.53 -12.07
C LYS A 388 -14.62 9.10 -10.86
N ARG A 389 -14.46 10.42 -10.86
CA ARG A 389 -13.85 11.18 -9.76
C ARG A 389 -14.95 11.91 -9.00
N SER A 390 -14.98 11.70 -7.70
CA SER A 390 -15.90 12.34 -6.77
C SER A 390 -15.11 13.07 -5.73
N TYR A 391 -15.62 14.19 -5.24
CA TYR A 391 -14.87 15.06 -4.34
C TYR A 391 -15.59 15.23 -3.02
N VAL A 392 -14.83 15.13 -1.93
CA VAL A 392 -15.26 15.49 -0.57
C VAL A 392 -14.50 16.74 -0.16
N GLY A 393 -15.14 17.63 0.58
CA GLY A 393 -14.45 18.82 1.12
C GLY A 393 -13.28 18.40 2.00
N ALA A 394 -12.15 19.09 1.85
CA ALA A 394 -10.95 18.94 2.67
C ALA A 394 -10.43 20.33 3.09
N ALA A 395 -9.58 20.38 4.10
CA ALA A 395 -8.86 21.59 4.49
C ALA A 395 -7.50 21.65 3.77
N LEU A 396 -6.97 22.85 3.53
CA LEU A 396 -5.58 23.00 3.07
C LEU A 396 -4.58 22.48 4.11
N ASP A 397 -4.94 22.56 5.39
CA ASP A 397 -4.11 22.01 6.46
C ASP A 397 -4.01 20.47 6.38
N ASP A 398 -4.92 19.78 5.67
CA ASP A 398 -4.82 18.33 5.42
C ASP A 398 -3.65 17.93 4.53
N ILE A 399 -3.06 18.90 3.81
CA ILE A 399 -1.93 18.72 2.90
C ILE A 399 -0.74 19.60 3.29
N LYS A 400 -0.71 20.06 4.54
CA LYS A 400 0.39 20.86 5.07
C LYS A 400 1.70 20.07 5.01
N ASP A 401 2.74 20.73 4.52
CA ASP A 401 4.10 20.21 4.34
C ASP A 401 4.20 18.97 3.43
N VAL A 402 3.13 18.62 2.72
CA VAL A 402 3.15 17.63 1.64
C VAL A 402 3.80 18.27 0.43
N VAL A 403 5.01 17.81 0.10
CA VAL A 403 5.72 18.25 -1.09
C VAL A 403 5.25 17.45 -2.29
N VAL A 404 4.86 18.15 -3.35
CA VAL A 404 4.31 17.51 -4.55
C VAL A 404 5.05 17.99 -5.78
N GLY A 405 5.46 17.04 -6.61
CA GLY A 405 5.94 17.32 -7.95
C GLY A 405 4.77 17.72 -8.85
N ALA A 406 4.89 18.86 -9.52
CA ALA A 406 3.94 19.33 -10.52
C ALA A 406 4.71 19.75 -11.77
N TRP A 407 4.04 19.76 -12.93
CA TRP A 407 4.63 20.33 -14.14
C TRP A 407 4.15 21.77 -14.28
N ASP A 408 5.05 22.74 -14.18
CA ASP A 408 4.68 24.12 -14.51
C ASP A 408 4.93 24.38 -15.98
N PHE A 409 3.99 25.05 -16.65
CA PHE A 409 4.13 25.51 -18.01
C PHE A 409 3.78 26.99 -18.06
N GLN A 410 4.74 27.80 -18.46
CA GLN A 410 4.59 29.23 -18.60
C GLN A 410 4.80 29.60 -20.05
N SER A 411 3.77 30.21 -20.65
CA SER A 411 3.86 30.81 -21.98
C SER A 411 3.52 32.30 -21.89
N PHE A 412 4.47 33.15 -22.26
CA PHE A 412 4.29 34.60 -22.29
C PHE A 412 5.29 35.24 -23.27
N THR A 413 5.12 36.54 -23.51
CA THR A 413 6.04 37.32 -24.34
C THR A 413 6.73 38.37 -23.50
N LEU A 414 8.05 38.45 -23.57
CA LEU A 414 8.81 39.59 -23.07
C LEU A 414 8.87 40.66 -24.15
N VAL A 415 8.47 41.89 -23.81
CA VAL A 415 8.54 43.05 -24.72
C VAL A 415 9.59 44.04 -24.21
N GLY A 416 10.53 44.40 -25.06
CA GLY A 416 11.55 45.40 -24.77
C GLY A 416 10.97 46.82 -24.84
N THR A 417 11.19 47.60 -23.79
CA THR A 417 10.76 49.01 -23.70
C THR A 417 11.84 50.01 -24.09
N GLY A 418 13.02 49.52 -24.48
CA GLY A 418 14.23 50.34 -24.68
C GLY A 418 15.12 50.44 -23.43
N ALA A 419 14.56 50.22 -22.24
CA ALA A 419 15.29 50.23 -20.97
C ALA A 419 15.11 48.95 -20.13
N ALA A 420 13.99 48.25 -20.31
CA ALA A 420 13.61 47.09 -19.53
C ALA A 420 12.80 46.08 -20.34
N TRP A 421 12.82 44.82 -19.93
CA TRP A 421 11.87 43.80 -20.39
C TRP A 421 10.58 43.92 -19.59
N GLN A 422 9.43 43.83 -20.25
CA GLN A 422 8.11 43.71 -19.61
C GLN A 422 7.48 42.37 -19.97
N ARG A 423 6.84 41.73 -19.00
CA ARG A 423 6.05 40.51 -19.24
C ARG A 423 4.71 40.91 -19.84
N CYS A 424 4.34 40.25 -20.93
CA CYS A 424 3.04 40.41 -21.55
C CYS A 424 2.42 39.05 -21.85
N VAL A 425 1.13 38.91 -21.63
CA VAL A 425 0.33 37.73 -22.00
C VAL A 425 -0.48 38.08 -23.24
N MET A 426 -0.47 37.17 -24.23
CA MET A 426 -1.38 37.32 -25.37
C MET A 426 -2.79 36.97 -24.90
N SER A 427 -3.72 37.92 -25.00
CA SER A 427 -5.14 37.60 -24.84
C SER A 427 -5.53 36.53 -25.88
N PRO A 428 -6.48 35.62 -25.54
CA PRO A 428 -6.95 34.62 -26.49
C PRO A 428 -7.41 35.28 -27.80
N PRO A 429 -7.26 34.59 -28.95
CA PRO A 429 -7.61 35.15 -30.24
C PRO A 429 -9.08 35.61 -30.20
N PRO A 430 -9.37 36.85 -30.59
CA PRO A 430 -10.72 37.35 -30.55
C PRO A 430 -11.56 36.67 -31.63
N ALA A 431 -12.88 36.73 -31.49
CA ALA A 431 -13.81 36.17 -32.46
C ALA A 431 -13.48 36.63 -33.91
N PRO A 432 -13.78 35.80 -34.93
CA PRO A 432 -13.49 36.14 -36.32
C PRO A 432 -14.02 37.54 -36.68
N GLY A 433 -13.13 38.42 -37.16
CA GLY A 433 -13.47 39.80 -37.58
C GLY A 433 -13.04 40.91 -36.61
N MET A 434 -12.43 40.57 -35.46
CA MET A 434 -11.85 41.56 -34.54
C MET A 434 -10.36 41.84 -34.83
N PRO A 435 -9.84 43.03 -34.49
CA PRO A 435 -8.41 43.34 -34.59
C PRO A 435 -7.57 42.34 -33.81
N ALA A 436 -6.35 42.05 -34.29
CA ALA A 436 -5.42 41.17 -33.58
C ALA A 436 -5.25 41.63 -32.12
N PRO A 437 -5.31 40.70 -31.15
CA PRO A 437 -5.28 41.04 -29.73
C PRO A 437 -3.94 41.73 -29.42
N GLN A 438 -4.01 42.91 -28.82
CA GLN A 438 -2.82 43.57 -28.29
C GLN A 438 -2.38 42.81 -27.04
N PRO A 439 -1.09 42.50 -26.87
CA PRO A 439 -0.59 41.85 -25.67
C PRO A 439 -0.86 42.75 -24.45
N VAL A 440 -1.40 42.16 -23.39
CA VAL A 440 -1.60 42.88 -22.11
C VAL A 440 -0.32 42.72 -21.32
N CYS A 441 0.36 43.84 -21.06
CA CYS A 441 1.64 43.87 -20.37
C CYS A 441 1.48 44.26 -18.89
N ASP A 442 2.24 43.59 -18.03
CA ASP A 442 2.35 43.95 -16.62
C ASP A 442 3.01 45.35 -16.51
N PRO A 443 2.56 46.21 -15.58
CA PRO A 443 3.06 47.57 -15.45
C PRO A 443 4.51 47.67 -14.90
N GLY A 444 5.21 46.55 -14.68
CA GLY A 444 6.54 46.49 -14.07
C GLY A 444 7.64 45.90 -14.97
N THR A 445 8.89 46.09 -14.57
CA THR A 445 10.05 45.43 -15.18
C THR A 445 10.06 43.95 -14.81
N PHE A 446 10.24 43.08 -15.81
CA PHE A 446 10.46 41.67 -15.59
C PHE A 446 11.85 41.44 -15.00
N THR A 447 11.91 40.80 -13.83
CA THR A 447 13.15 40.45 -13.12
C THR A 447 13.33 38.94 -12.92
N GLY A 448 12.36 38.12 -13.37
CA GLY A 448 12.33 36.67 -13.16
C GLY A 448 13.23 35.87 -14.10
N PHE A 449 14.38 36.39 -14.54
CA PHE A 449 15.24 35.70 -15.52
C PHE A 449 15.85 34.41 -14.97
N ALA A 450 16.05 34.33 -13.66
CA ALA A 450 16.51 33.10 -13.00
C ALA A 450 15.57 31.91 -13.24
N ASP A 451 14.24 32.14 -13.33
CA ASP A 451 13.26 31.09 -13.62
C ASP A 451 13.25 30.64 -15.09
N LEU A 452 13.97 31.36 -15.97
CA LEU A 452 14.10 31.06 -17.40
C LEU A 452 15.42 30.36 -17.73
N VAL A 453 16.27 30.09 -16.74
CA VAL A 453 17.50 29.32 -16.94
C VAL A 453 17.13 27.84 -16.99
N ALA A 454 17.36 27.20 -18.14
CA ALA A 454 17.19 25.75 -18.26
C ALA A 454 18.18 25.04 -17.33
N ASP A 455 17.66 24.12 -16.52
CA ASP A 455 18.46 23.26 -15.67
C ASP A 455 18.22 21.80 -16.06
N PRO A 456 19.11 21.23 -16.90
CA PRO A 456 18.97 19.86 -17.35
C PRO A 456 19.18 18.83 -16.23
N ALA A 457 19.79 19.19 -15.09
CA ALA A 457 19.94 18.28 -13.96
C ALA A 457 18.61 18.04 -13.23
N ILE A 458 17.67 18.99 -13.33
CA ILE A 458 16.31 18.87 -12.76
C ILE A 458 15.23 18.76 -13.84
N GLY A 459 15.60 18.69 -15.12
CA GLY A 459 14.66 18.50 -16.25
C GLY A 459 13.86 19.74 -16.66
N THR A 460 14.29 20.94 -16.30
CA THR A 460 13.62 22.19 -16.72
C THR A 460 14.03 22.53 -18.16
N GLN A 461 13.04 22.67 -19.04
CA GLN A 461 13.19 23.05 -20.44
C GLN A 461 12.71 24.48 -20.65
N VAL A 462 13.50 25.31 -21.32
CA VAL A 462 13.11 26.69 -21.65
C VAL A 462 13.39 26.94 -23.12
N ASP A 463 12.31 27.15 -23.87
CA ASP A 463 12.36 27.56 -25.27
C ASP A 463 12.14 29.06 -25.36
N LEU A 464 13.18 29.79 -25.78
CA LEU A 464 13.14 31.22 -26.04
C LEU A 464 13.24 31.46 -27.54
N ALA A 465 12.28 32.22 -28.09
CA ALA A 465 12.28 32.61 -29.49
C ALA A 465 12.09 34.12 -29.61
N SER A 466 13.07 34.84 -30.17
CA SER A 466 12.92 36.28 -30.41
C SER A 466 12.26 36.59 -31.75
N TRP A 467 11.53 37.71 -31.80
CA TRP A 467 10.88 38.24 -32.99
C TRP A 467 11.12 39.75 -33.01
N SER A 468 11.54 40.28 -34.16
CA SER A 468 11.51 41.72 -34.41
C SER A 468 10.34 42.02 -35.34
N SER A 469 9.26 42.59 -34.81
CA SER A 469 8.25 43.23 -35.65
C SER A 469 8.66 44.67 -35.89
N GLY A 470 9.14 44.97 -37.10
CA GLY A 470 8.87 46.30 -37.65
C GLY A 470 7.36 46.40 -37.77
N MET A 471 6.71 47.30 -37.02
CA MET A 471 5.27 47.52 -37.09
C MET A 471 4.86 47.81 -38.56
N GLY A 472 4.45 46.79 -39.33
CA GLY A 472 3.94 46.96 -40.70
C GLY A 472 4.31 45.94 -41.77
N THR A 473 5.21 44.96 -41.56
CA THR A 473 5.55 43.94 -42.59
C THR A 473 5.62 42.51 -42.04
N PRO A 474 5.36 41.47 -42.87
CA PRO A 474 5.34 40.07 -42.40
C PRO A 474 6.70 39.71 -41.80
N SER A 475 6.69 39.31 -40.52
CA SER A 475 7.91 38.96 -39.79
C SER A 475 8.54 37.70 -40.36
N THR A 476 9.78 37.79 -40.82
CA THR A 476 10.65 36.62 -40.98
C THR A 476 10.95 36.04 -39.60
N ARG A 477 10.52 34.79 -39.37
CA ARG A 477 10.88 34.00 -38.19
C ARG A 477 12.40 33.76 -38.25
N THR A 478 13.16 34.56 -37.52
CA THR A 478 14.60 34.34 -37.39
C THR A 478 14.82 33.76 -36.01
N THR A 479 15.09 32.46 -35.91
CA THR A 479 15.43 31.79 -34.65
C THR A 479 16.81 32.28 -34.20
N LEU A 480 16.87 33.47 -33.63
CA LEU A 480 18.03 33.91 -32.86
C LEU A 480 18.05 33.03 -31.60
N GLY A 481 19.11 32.24 -31.44
CA GLY A 481 19.31 31.40 -30.25
C GLY A 481 19.54 32.27 -29.02
N VAL A 482 18.47 32.75 -28.41
CA VAL A 482 18.50 33.51 -27.16
C VAL A 482 18.43 32.52 -26.01
N ASN A 483 19.28 32.69 -25.00
CA ASN A 483 19.25 31.94 -23.74
C ASN A 483 18.98 32.90 -22.58
N ALA A 484 18.48 32.41 -21.46
CA ALA A 484 18.43 33.19 -20.23
C ALA A 484 19.61 32.85 -19.32
N THR A 485 20.02 33.85 -18.56
CA THR A 485 20.93 33.75 -17.41
C THR A 485 20.20 34.29 -16.18
N ARG A 486 20.78 34.12 -15.00
CA ARG A 486 20.22 34.68 -13.76
C ARG A 486 19.96 36.20 -13.84
N ASP A 487 20.78 36.92 -14.60
CA ASP A 487 20.80 38.37 -14.63
C ASP A 487 20.14 38.98 -15.88
N GLY A 488 19.70 38.16 -16.84
CA GLY A 488 19.10 38.65 -18.09
C GLY A 488 19.18 37.67 -19.25
N LEU A 489 18.73 38.12 -20.43
CA LEU A 489 18.85 37.35 -21.67
C LEU A 489 20.24 37.52 -22.30
N VAL A 490 20.73 36.47 -22.97
CA VAL A 490 21.95 36.48 -23.77
C VAL A 490 21.68 35.91 -25.16
N ASP A 491 22.42 36.36 -26.16
CA ASP A 491 22.34 35.80 -27.51
C ASP A 491 23.17 34.50 -27.66
N ALA A 492 23.20 33.95 -28.88
CA ALA A 492 23.89 32.71 -29.19
C ALA A 492 25.43 32.79 -29.00
N THR A 493 25.99 34.00 -28.88
CA THR A 493 27.41 34.24 -28.62
C THR A 493 27.71 34.44 -27.13
N GLY A 494 26.68 34.46 -26.29
CA GLY A 494 26.78 34.74 -24.86
C GLY A 494 26.80 36.24 -24.53
N ALA A 495 26.59 37.12 -25.50
CA ALA A 495 26.51 38.56 -25.25
C ALA A 495 25.14 38.95 -24.69
N ALA A 496 25.08 39.98 -23.85
CA ALA A 496 23.83 40.45 -23.25
C ALA A 496 22.81 40.88 -24.33
N PHE A 497 21.63 40.27 -24.29
CA PHE A 497 20.52 40.57 -25.18
C PHE A 497 19.63 41.65 -24.56
N LEU A 498 19.94 42.90 -24.89
CA LEU A 498 19.34 44.08 -24.26
C LEU A 498 17.91 44.36 -24.77
N PRO A 499 17.02 44.90 -23.91
CA PRO A 499 15.64 45.22 -24.29
C PRO A 499 15.58 46.45 -25.20
N THR A 500 15.62 46.25 -26.52
CA THR A 500 15.33 47.33 -27.48
C THR A 500 13.82 47.53 -27.65
N LEU A 501 13.40 48.78 -27.89
CA LEU A 501 11.99 49.14 -28.01
C LEU A 501 11.29 48.31 -29.09
N GLY A 502 10.25 47.58 -28.71
CA GLY A 502 9.42 46.77 -29.61
C GLY A 502 9.96 45.37 -29.91
N THR A 503 11.14 45.00 -29.42
CA THR A 503 11.64 43.63 -29.52
C THR A 503 10.79 42.70 -28.67
N GLN A 504 10.45 41.54 -29.21
CA GLN A 504 9.65 40.54 -28.52
C GLN A 504 10.44 39.25 -28.36
N VAL A 505 10.32 38.60 -27.20
CA VAL A 505 10.85 37.26 -26.96
C VAL A 505 9.71 36.40 -26.45
N GLY A 506 9.29 35.43 -27.25
CA GLY A 506 8.38 34.39 -26.81
C GLY A 506 9.10 33.47 -25.85
N VAL A 507 8.50 33.25 -24.70
CA VAL A 507 9.00 32.38 -23.63
C VAL A 507 8.04 31.21 -23.51
N ASN A 508 8.55 30.00 -23.69
CA ASN A 508 7.88 28.77 -23.26
C ASN A 508 8.81 28.07 -22.27
N ALA A 509 8.56 28.26 -20.98
CA ALA A 509 9.29 27.58 -19.92
C ALA A 509 8.42 26.43 -19.40
N SER A 510 9.01 25.25 -19.30
CA SER A 510 8.31 24.06 -18.82
C SER A 510 9.24 23.20 -18.00
N GLY A 511 8.74 22.59 -16.93
CA GLY A 511 9.56 21.69 -16.14
C GLY A 511 8.88 21.26 -14.87
N PRO A 512 9.44 20.25 -14.19
CA PRO A 512 8.96 19.86 -12.90
C PRO A 512 9.28 20.97 -11.88
N ILE A 513 8.29 21.30 -11.07
CA ILE A 513 8.42 22.10 -9.87
C ILE A 513 7.96 21.25 -8.70
N TRP A 514 8.46 21.56 -7.51
CA TRP A 514 7.99 20.95 -6.28
C TRP A 514 7.39 22.03 -5.42
N ILE A 515 6.15 21.85 -5.01
CA ILE A 515 5.42 22.83 -4.20
C ILE A 515 4.92 22.19 -2.92
N ALA A 516 4.79 23.00 -1.87
CA ALA A 516 4.20 22.58 -0.61
C ALA A 516 3.39 23.72 0.00
N TYR A 517 2.33 23.37 0.71
CA TYR A 517 1.58 24.32 1.53
C TYR A 517 2.13 24.32 2.96
N THR A 518 2.55 25.46 3.46
CA THR A 518 3.25 25.58 4.77
C THR A 518 2.32 25.88 5.95
N GLY A 519 1.00 25.89 5.73
CA GLY A 519 0.01 26.41 6.69
C GLY A 519 -0.19 27.93 6.61
N SER A 520 0.75 28.66 6.01
CA SER A 520 0.64 30.13 5.81
C SER A 520 0.57 30.55 4.34
N GLY A 521 0.95 29.65 3.43
CA GLY A 521 1.00 29.90 2.01
C GLY A 521 1.73 28.78 1.27
N TRP A 522 1.71 28.86 -0.06
CA TRP A 522 2.40 27.92 -0.93
C TRP A 522 3.85 28.36 -1.14
N VAL A 523 4.75 27.38 -1.16
CA VAL A 523 6.16 27.58 -1.48
C VAL A 523 6.57 26.64 -2.60
N LYS A 524 7.48 27.10 -3.47
CA LYS A 524 8.24 26.29 -4.42
C LYS A 524 9.51 25.85 -3.71
N LYS A 525 9.68 24.54 -3.56
CA LYS A 525 10.82 23.90 -2.90
C LYS A 525 12.08 24.09 -3.74
N GLN A 526 13.19 24.40 -3.08
CA GLN A 526 14.49 24.40 -3.74
C GLN A 526 14.93 22.96 -3.98
N VAL A 527 15.06 22.56 -5.24
CA VAL A 527 15.67 21.26 -5.58
C VAL A 527 17.18 21.42 -5.65
N VAL A 528 17.89 20.57 -4.90
CA VAL A 528 19.36 20.52 -4.87
C VAL A 528 19.88 19.45 -5.82
N SER A 529 19.20 18.32 -5.89
CA SER A 529 19.54 17.19 -6.75
C SER A 529 18.31 16.33 -7.00
N ILE A 530 18.34 15.52 -8.07
CA ILE A 530 17.38 14.45 -8.32
C ILE A 530 18.16 13.15 -8.45
N ASP A 531 17.72 12.12 -7.73
CA ASP A 531 18.29 10.78 -7.87
C ASP A 531 17.98 10.24 -9.27
N PRO A 532 18.98 9.85 -10.08
CA PRO A 532 18.77 9.43 -11.46
C PRO A 532 18.10 8.06 -11.61
N THR A 533 18.03 7.26 -10.55
CA THR A 533 17.40 5.93 -10.52
C THR A 533 15.98 5.98 -9.99
N THR A 534 15.75 6.70 -8.89
CA THR A 534 14.44 6.79 -8.25
C THR A 534 13.64 8.02 -8.68
N HIS A 535 14.27 8.96 -9.38
CA HIS A 535 13.71 10.27 -9.75
C HIS A 535 13.22 11.09 -8.55
N GLN A 536 13.73 10.80 -7.35
CA GLN A 536 13.37 11.51 -6.12
C GLN A 536 14.21 12.79 -5.95
N PRO A 537 13.59 13.95 -5.70
CA PRO A 537 14.29 15.20 -5.44
C PRO A 537 14.86 15.26 -4.01
N THR A 538 16.00 15.93 -3.85
CA THR A 538 16.51 16.38 -2.55
C THR A 538 16.26 17.87 -2.42
N PHE A 539 15.67 18.30 -1.31
CA PHE A 539 15.31 19.70 -1.09
C PHE A 539 16.33 20.45 -0.23
N GLY A 540 16.66 21.66 -0.64
CA GLY A 540 17.46 22.61 0.12
C GLY A 540 16.58 23.54 0.99
N PRO A 541 17.20 24.41 1.79
CA PRO A 541 16.46 25.36 2.65
C PRO A 541 15.93 26.59 1.91
N GLY A 542 16.29 26.80 0.64
CA GLY A 542 16.01 28.01 -0.14
C GLY A 542 14.62 28.06 -0.79
N ASP A 543 13.58 27.65 -0.08
CA ASP A 543 12.20 27.71 -0.59
C ASP A 543 11.80 29.13 -0.97
N THR A 544 11.00 29.28 -2.02
CA THR A 544 10.49 30.57 -2.50
C THR A 544 8.97 30.61 -2.44
N ALA A 545 8.37 31.77 -2.20
CA ALA A 545 6.91 31.88 -2.22
C ALA A 545 6.36 31.50 -3.60
N TYR A 546 5.29 30.70 -3.63
CA TYR A 546 4.62 30.28 -4.84
C TYR A 546 3.15 30.68 -4.78
N ALA A 547 2.62 31.19 -5.88
CA ALA A 547 1.20 31.46 -6.04
C ALA A 547 0.63 30.45 -7.02
N ILE A 548 -0.29 29.61 -6.55
CA ILE A 548 -1.04 28.73 -7.44
C ILE A 548 -1.85 29.61 -8.41
N PRO A 549 -1.68 29.45 -9.73
CA PRO A 549 -2.43 30.20 -10.71
C PRO A 549 -3.94 30.00 -10.55
N ASP A 550 -4.69 31.10 -10.63
CA ASP A 550 -6.15 31.07 -10.55
C ASP A 550 -6.76 30.17 -11.64
N GLY A 551 -7.77 29.39 -11.27
CA GLY A 551 -8.49 28.50 -12.17
C GLY A 551 -7.75 27.22 -12.57
N ARG A 552 -6.53 26.99 -12.04
CA ARG A 552 -5.79 25.75 -12.24
C ARG A 552 -6.03 24.77 -11.10
N GLU A 553 -6.31 23.52 -11.45
CA GLU A 553 -6.36 22.40 -10.50
C GLU A 553 -4.99 21.74 -10.40
N TYR A 554 -4.52 21.53 -9.17
CA TYR A 554 -3.33 20.75 -8.84
C TYR A 554 -3.76 19.47 -8.16
N TYR A 555 -3.31 18.35 -8.71
CA TYR A 555 -3.54 17.03 -8.16
C TYR A 555 -2.35 16.67 -7.27
N LEU A 556 -2.64 16.42 -6.00
CA LEU A 556 -1.65 16.18 -4.97
C LEU A 556 -1.90 14.77 -4.45
N ASP A 557 -0.99 13.85 -4.76
CA ASP A 557 -1.04 12.49 -4.23
C ASP A 557 -0.14 12.41 -3.00
N ASN A 558 -0.70 11.98 -1.87
CA ASN A 558 0.03 11.65 -0.66
C ASN A 558 -0.04 10.13 -0.44
N MET A 559 0.38 9.39 -1.47
CA MET A 559 0.49 7.94 -1.54
C MET A 559 -0.66 7.23 -0.81
N GLY A 560 -1.85 7.26 -1.38
CA GLY A 560 -3.04 6.62 -0.80
C GLY A 560 -4.18 7.59 -0.48
N VAL A 561 -3.88 8.89 -0.38
CA VAL A 561 -4.89 9.97 -0.36
C VAL A 561 -4.60 10.97 -1.47
N ARG A 562 -5.60 11.23 -2.31
CA ARG A 562 -5.50 12.19 -3.40
C ARG A 562 -6.28 13.45 -3.06
N TYR A 563 -5.62 14.59 -3.20
CA TYR A 563 -6.21 15.90 -3.04
C TYR A 563 -6.22 16.65 -4.37
N VAL A 564 -7.22 17.51 -4.53
CA VAL A 564 -7.31 18.49 -5.61
C VAL A 564 -7.33 19.86 -4.99
N VAL A 565 -6.36 20.68 -5.35
CA VAL A 565 -6.29 22.08 -4.93
C VAL A 565 -6.58 22.97 -6.12
N SER A 566 -7.42 23.97 -5.90
CA SER A 566 -7.60 25.07 -6.85
C SER A 566 -7.72 26.39 -6.12
N CYS A 567 -7.22 27.45 -6.76
CA CYS A 567 -7.29 28.80 -6.21
C CYS A 567 -8.08 29.72 -7.15
N SER A 568 -8.75 30.70 -6.55
CA SER A 568 -9.50 31.74 -7.26
C SER A 568 -9.45 33.03 -6.45
N GLY A 569 -8.98 34.12 -7.05
CA GLY A 569 -8.78 35.38 -6.37
C GLY A 569 -7.78 35.28 -5.20
N GLY A 570 -6.79 34.38 -5.32
CA GLY A 570 -5.80 34.09 -4.27
C GLY A 570 -6.32 33.24 -3.09
N ALA A 571 -7.61 32.90 -3.05
CA ALA A 571 -8.16 31.96 -2.07
C ALA A 571 -8.09 30.54 -2.62
N CYS A 572 -7.44 29.64 -1.89
CA CYS A 572 -7.29 28.24 -2.28
C CYS A 572 -8.30 27.34 -1.56
N THR A 573 -8.78 26.32 -2.26
CA THR A 573 -9.64 25.28 -1.72
C THR A 573 -9.01 23.92 -1.95
N ALA A 574 -9.15 23.01 -1.00
CA ALA A 574 -8.75 21.62 -1.12
C ALA A 574 -9.98 20.71 -1.16
N LYS A 575 -9.89 19.66 -1.95
CA LYS A 575 -10.87 18.58 -2.00
C LYS A 575 -10.13 17.26 -1.92
N LEU A 576 -10.70 16.28 -1.23
CA LEU A 576 -10.22 14.92 -1.26
C LEU A 576 -10.95 14.15 -2.36
N GLU A 577 -10.19 13.46 -3.21
CA GLU A 577 -10.70 12.68 -4.33
C GLU A 577 -11.03 11.25 -3.91
N ASN A 578 -12.23 10.83 -4.26
CA ASN A 578 -12.69 9.46 -4.26
C ASN A 578 -12.86 8.98 -5.70
N GLN A 579 -12.42 7.76 -5.98
CA GLN A 579 -12.53 7.17 -7.31
C GLN A 579 -13.60 6.07 -7.34
N ALA A 580 -14.35 5.98 -8.43
CA ALA A 580 -15.25 4.87 -8.74
C ALA A 580 -14.91 4.32 -10.12
N VAL A 581 -14.58 3.04 -10.17
CA VAL A 581 -14.30 2.35 -11.42
C VAL A 581 -15.60 1.91 -12.06
N ALA A 582 -15.76 2.22 -13.35
CA ALA A 582 -16.86 1.70 -14.13
C ALA A 582 -16.68 0.19 -14.37
N ASN A 583 -17.71 -0.57 -14.05
CA ASN A 583 -17.86 -1.98 -14.35
C ASN A 583 -19.28 -2.25 -14.91
N PRO A 584 -19.53 -3.40 -15.52
CA PRO A 584 -20.83 -3.70 -16.13
C PRO A 584 -22.04 -3.56 -15.18
N ALA A 585 -21.86 -3.73 -13.87
CA ALA A 585 -22.95 -3.60 -12.91
C ALA A 585 -23.30 -2.14 -12.60
N ASN A 586 -22.30 -1.27 -12.49
CA ASN A 586 -22.47 0.10 -12.04
C ASN A 586 -22.41 1.14 -13.18
N VAL A 587 -21.98 0.76 -14.39
CA VAL A 587 -21.70 1.70 -15.48
C VAL A 587 -22.91 2.53 -15.86
N ALA A 588 -24.12 1.95 -15.88
CA ALA A 588 -25.34 2.69 -16.21
C ALA A 588 -25.69 3.78 -15.17
N ALA A 589 -25.29 3.56 -13.91
CA ALA A 589 -25.48 4.54 -12.83
C ALA A 589 -24.37 5.60 -12.82
N LEU A 590 -23.13 5.22 -13.16
CA LEU A 590 -21.98 6.13 -13.24
C LEU A 590 -22.01 7.01 -14.48
N VAL A 591 -22.44 6.44 -15.61
CA VAL A 591 -22.46 7.02 -16.95
C VAL A 591 -23.85 6.77 -17.55
N PRO A 592 -24.84 7.63 -17.26
CA PRO A 592 -26.17 7.51 -17.85
C PRO A 592 -26.12 7.51 -19.38
N ALA A 593 -27.09 6.86 -20.01
CA ALA A 593 -27.17 6.79 -21.46
C ALA A 593 -27.14 8.20 -22.10
N GLY A 594 -26.33 8.36 -23.16
CA GLY A 594 -26.13 9.64 -23.84
C GLY A 594 -25.12 10.59 -23.16
N THR A 595 -24.39 10.14 -22.15
CA THR A 595 -23.29 10.92 -21.57
C THR A 595 -22.20 11.17 -22.61
N VAL A 596 -21.93 12.45 -22.88
CA VAL A 596 -20.84 12.88 -23.75
C VAL A 596 -19.72 13.43 -22.88
N PHE A 597 -18.53 12.84 -23.01
CA PHE A 597 -17.33 13.32 -22.36
C PHE A 597 -16.64 14.36 -23.24
N THR A 598 -16.11 15.38 -22.61
CA THR A 598 -15.28 16.42 -23.22
C THR A 598 -13.97 16.49 -22.45
N GLN A 599 -12.86 16.67 -23.15
CA GLN A 599 -11.61 17.02 -22.50
C GLN A 599 -11.48 18.55 -22.47
N PRO A 600 -10.99 19.17 -21.37
CA PRO A 600 -10.63 20.57 -21.38
C PRO A 600 -9.48 20.78 -22.38
N SER A 601 -9.80 21.14 -23.62
CA SER A 601 -8.82 21.26 -24.69
C SER A 601 -8.14 22.62 -24.73
N TRP A 602 -6.89 22.63 -25.18
CA TRP A 602 -6.11 23.83 -25.51
C TRP A 602 -6.35 24.31 -26.96
N GLY A 603 -7.35 23.78 -27.66
CA GLY A 603 -7.61 24.03 -29.08
C GLY A 603 -9.04 24.51 -29.39
N ALA A 604 -9.25 25.04 -30.58
CA ALA A 604 -10.55 25.58 -31.02
C ALA A 604 -11.65 24.51 -31.21
N THR A 605 -11.26 23.24 -31.38
CA THR A 605 -12.19 22.12 -31.61
C THR A 605 -11.79 20.91 -30.75
N PRO A 606 -12.35 20.75 -29.54
CA PRO A 606 -12.08 19.57 -28.70
C PRO A 606 -12.63 18.28 -29.32
N SER A 607 -11.97 17.18 -29.03
CA SER A 607 -12.60 15.86 -29.20
C SER A 607 -13.72 15.69 -28.18
N THR A 608 -14.71 14.89 -28.57
CA THR A 608 -15.75 14.41 -27.65
C THR A 608 -15.76 12.90 -27.66
N TYR A 609 -16.17 12.29 -26.55
CA TYR A 609 -16.11 10.86 -26.36
C TYR A 609 -17.40 10.32 -25.77
N THR A 610 -17.61 9.02 -25.93
CA THR A 610 -18.69 8.28 -25.26
C THR A 610 -18.12 6.97 -24.76
N LEU A 611 -18.66 6.46 -23.66
CA LEU A 611 -18.37 5.10 -23.20
C LEU A 611 -19.43 4.17 -23.80
N VAL A 612 -19.01 3.07 -24.41
CA VAL A 612 -19.93 2.07 -24.95
C VAL A 612 -20.41 1.17 -23.81
N THR A 613 -21.70 1.24 -23.47
CA THR A 613 -22.29 0.50 -22.35
C THR A 613 -23.20 -0.66 -22.78
N ASP A 614 -23.37 -0.88 -24.08
CA ASP A 614 -24.15 -2.01 -24.60
C ASP A 614 -23.28 -3.28 -24.58
N PRO A 615 -23.62 -4.32 -23.79
CA PRO A 615 -22.86 -5.56 -23.73
C PRO A 615 -22.85 -6.34 -25.06
N ALA A 616 -23.73 -6.03 -26.01
CA ALA A 616 -23.72 -6.63 -27.35
C ALA A 616 -22.71 -5.99 -28.31
N ASP A 617 -22.19 -4.80 -27.98
CA ASP A 617 -21.23 -4.09 -28.82
C ASP A 617 -19.80 -4.66 -28.64
N PRO A 618 -19.05 -4.92 -29.73
CA PRO A 618 -17.65 -5.33 -29.64
C PRO A 618 -16.72 -4.35 -28.90
N SER A 619 -17.15 -3.12 -28.66
CA SER A 619 -16.43 -2.08 -27.93
C SER A 619 -16.98 -1.88 -26.52
N PHE A 620 -17.78 -2.81 -26.00
CA PHE A 620 -18.34 -2.74 -24.65
C PHE A 620 -17.27 -2.40 -23.59
N MET A 621 -17.57 -1.44 -22.73
CA MET A 621 -16.69 -0.85 -21.71
C MET A 621 -15.49 -0.06 -22.25
N GLU A 622 -15.45 0.24 -23.56
CA GLU A 622 -14.39 1.03 -24.18
C GLU A 622 -14.84 2.48 -24.42
N LEU A 623 -13.90 3.40 -24.28
CA LEU A 623 -14.09 4.80 -24.64
C LEU A 623 -13.93 4.96 -26.16
N VAL A 624 -14.88 5.64 -26.80
CA VAL A 624 -14.94 5.83 -28.24
C VAL A 624 -15.00 7.31 -28.58
N TYR A 625 -14.30 7.73 -29.63
CA TYR A 625 -14.40 9.09 -30.18
C TYR A 625 -15.79 9.32 -30.75
N LEU A 626 -16.53 10.28 -30.20
CA LEU A 626 -17.75 10.79 -30.83
C LEU A 626 -17.41 11.83 -31.91
N THR A 627 -16.43 12.70 -31.62
CA THR A 627 -15.78 13.61 -32.58
C THR A 627 -14.29 13.66 -32.31
N VAL A 628 -13.47 13.85 -33.35
CA VAL A 628 -12.02 13.97 -33.21
C VAL A 628 -11.59 15.42 -33.44
N GLY A 629 -11.01 16.02 -32.41
CA GLY A 629 -10.41 17.34 -32.43
C GLY A 629 -9.01 17.33 -33.05
N GLN A 630 -8.50 18.52 -33.36
CA GLN A 630 -7.20 18.68 -34.02
C GLN A 630 -6.03 18.15 -33.17
N GLN A 631 -6.11 18.29 -31.86
CA GLN A 631 -5.06 17.83 -30.95
C GLN A 631 -4.92 16.30 -30.96
N ASP A 632 -6.04 15.57 -30.86
CA ASP A 632 -6.00 14.11 -30.97
C ASP A 632 -5.58 13.65 -32.36
N LEU A 633 -5.96 14.35 -33.43
CA LEU A 633 -5.45 14.03 -34.77
C LEU A 633 -3.92 14.24 -34.89
N GLN A 634 -3.34 15.17 -34.13
CA GLN A 634 -1.88 15.39 -34.13
C GLN A 634 -1.15 14.33 -33.32
N GLN A 635 -1.69 13.95 -32.14
CA GLN A 635 -1.08 12.96 -31.26
C GLN A 635 -1.35 11.52 -31.72
N HIS A 636 -2.51 11.30 -32.35
CA HIS A 636 -3.02 10.02 -32.82
C HIS A 636 -3.58 10.19 -34.24
N PRO A 637 -2.72 10.20 -35.28
CA PRO A 637 -3.13 10.45 -36.67
C PRO A 637 -4.16 9.47 -37.24
N THR A 638 -4.36 8.32 -36.58
CA THR A 638 -5.35 7.30 -36.95
C THR A 638 -6.68 7.44 -36.20
N ALA A 639 -6.83 8.42 -35.31
CA ALA A 639 -8.07 8.67 -34.58
C ALA A 639 -9.20 9.06 -35.55
N VAL A 640 -10.35 8.38 -35.43
CA VAL A 640 -11.55 8.61 -36.25
C VAL A 640 -12.79 8.56 -35.36
N ALA A 641 -13.84 9.28 -35.74
CA ALA A 641 -15.13 9.18 -35.06
C ALA A 641 -15.67 7.74 -35.16
N GLY A 642 -16.16 7.21 -34.04
CA GLY A 642 -16.51 5.81 -33.86
C GLY A 642 -15.33 4.88 -33.51
N GLY A 643 -14.09 5.36 -33.56
CA GLY A 643 -12.90 4.59 -33.18
C GLY A 643 -12.70 4.52 -31.66
N VAL A 644 -12.13 3.42 -31.19
CA VAL A 644 -11.75 3.22 -29.78
C VAL A 644 -10.55 4.11 -29.43
N VAL A 645 -10.58 4.70 -28.23
CA VAL A 645 -9.49 5.49 -27.67
C VAL A 645 -8.44 4.56 -27.07
N THR A 646 -7.26 4.50 -27.67
CA THR A 646 -6.16 3.59 -27.30
C THR A 646 -5.02 4.27 -26.54
N SER A 647 -5.33 5.38 -25.87
CA SER A 647 -4.41 6.15 -25.04
C SER A 647 -5.13 6.68 -23.82
N GLY A 648 -4.40 6.92 -22.73
CA GLY A 648 -4.99 7.47 -21.50
C GLY A 648 -5.54 8.89 -21.72
N GLN A 649 -6.72 9.18 -21.17
CA GLN A 649 -7.32 10.52 -21.20
C GLN A 649 -7.54 11.02 -19.78
N TRP A 650 -6.87 12.11 -19.44
CA TRP A 650 -6.95 12.72 -18.10
C TRP A 650 -7.91 13.92 -18.12
N GLY A 651 -8.71 14.05 -17.07
CA GLY A 651 -9.58 15.21 -16.87
C GLY A 651 -10.79 15.25 -17.81
N LEU A 652 -11.27 14.10 -18.29
CA LEU A 652 -12.55 14.02 -19.00
C LEU A 652 -13.65 14.60 -18.12
N SER A 653 -14.57 15.36 -18.70
CA SER A 653 -15.69 15.94 -17.99
C SER A 653 -17.00 15.71 -18.73
N ALA A 654 -18.06 15.44 -17.98
CA ALA A 654 -19.40 15.28 -18.52
C ALA A 654 -20.43 15.94 -17.60
N THR A 655 -21.53 16.45 -18.19
CA THR A 655 -22.64 17.01 -17.44
C THR A 655 -23.66 15.91 -17.15
N ILE A 656 -23.78 15.50 -15.88
CA ILE A 656 -24.70 14.46 -15.43
C ILE A 656 -25.68 15.09 -14.44
N GLY A 657 -26.98 15.08 -14.75
CA GLY A 657 -28.00 15.69 -13.90
C GLY A 657 -27.77 17.19 -13.66
N GLY A 658 -27.19 17.90 -14.64
CA GLY A 658 -26.85 19.33 -14.52
C GLY A 658 -25.57 19.64 -13.74
N THR A 659 -24.87 18.61 -13.23
CA THR A 659 -23.60 18.76 -12.52
C THR A 659 -22.45 18.32 -13.40
N GLN A 660 -21.37 19.09 -13.45
CA GLN A 660 -20.14 18.65 -14.11
C GLN A 660 -19.44 17.61 -13.24
N VAL A 661 -19.19 16.44 -13.82
CA VAL A 661 -18.50 15.32 -13.19
C VAL A 661 -17.21 15.05 -13.95
N GLN A 662 -16.12 14.82 -13.22
CA GLN A 662 -14.83 14.50 -13.81
C GLN A 662 -14.59 12.99 -13.85
N PHE A 663 -13.86 12.56 -14.87
CA PHE A 663 -13.49 11.18 -15.14
C PHE A 663 -12.06 11.12 -15.64
N ASN A 664 -11.43 9.97 -15.46
CA ASN A 664 -10.21 9.61 -16.16
C ASN A 664 -10.46 8.35 -16.99
N TRP A 665 -9.89 8.28 -18.17
CA TRP A 665 -9.72 7.06 -18.92
C TRP A 665 -8.28 6.60 -18.71
N GLU A 666 -8.11 5.65 -17.82
CA GLU A 666 -6.81 5.05 -17.58
C GLU A 666 -6.59 3.96 -18.62
N TYR A 667 -5.43 3.95 -19.27
CA TYR A 667 -5.11 2.99 -20.32
C TYR A 667 -3.68 2.48 -20.11
N PRO A 668 -3.37 1.22 -20.45
CA PRO A 668 -2.02 0.68 -20.34
C PRO A 668 -1.02 1.57 -21.05
N ASP A 669 0.10 1.84 -20.39
CA ASP A 669 1.12 2.69 -20.98
C ASP A 669 1.92 1.94 -22.06
N ALA A 670 2.29 2.65 -23.13
CA ALA A 670 3.09 2.05 -24.19
C ALA A 670 4.55 1.84 -23.77
N SER A 671 4.97 2.41 -22.64
CA SER A 671 6.34 2.33 -22.12
C SER A 671 6.64 0.99 -21.43
N GLY A 672 5.59 0.23 -21.08
CA GLY A 672 5.71 -1.05 -20.39
C GLY A 672 6.01 -0.93 -18.91
N ALA A 673 6.09 0.29 -18.35
CA ALA A 673 6.27 0.53 -16.92
C ALA A 673 5.12 -0.05 -16.10
N CYS A 674 3.91 -0.17 -16.68
CA CYS A 674 2.88 -1.01 -16.09
C CYS A 674 1.92 -1.58 -17.14
N THR A 675 2.27 -2.75 -17.68
CA THR A 675 1.51 -3.46 -18.74
C THR A 675 0.10 -3.91 -18.33
N THR A 676 -0.18 -3.99 -17.03
CA THR A 676 -1.51 -4.34 -16.48
C THR A 676 -2.24 -3.17 -15.84
N CYS A 677 -1.61 -1.98 -15.75
CA CYS A 677 -2.29 -0.80 -15.26
C CYS A 677 -3.37 -0.39 -16.26
N GLY A 678 -4.59 -0.14 -15.76
CA GLY A 678 -5.68 0.27 -16.62
C GLY A 678 -6.26 -0.84 -17.51
N THR A 679 -6.13 -2.13 -17.14
CA THR A 679 -6.93 -3.20 -17.76
C THR A 679 -7.91 -3.85 -16.79
N GLN A 680 -9.01 -4.37 -17.34
CA GLN A 680 -9.95 -5.23 -16.64
C GLN A 680 -10.11 -6.56 -17.37
N GLN A 681 -10.27 -7.64 -16.61
CA GLN A 681 -10.68 -8.92 -17.14
C GLN A 681 -11.67 -9.55 -16.18
N PHE A 682 -12.77 -10.04 -16.73
CA PHE A 682 -13.86 -10.59 -15.94
C PHE A 682 -13.98 -12.10 -16.13
N LEU A 683 -14.70 -12.74 -15.21
CA LEU A 683 -15.22 -14.09 -15.40
C LEU A 683 -16.64 -14.02 -15.97
N LEU A 684 -16.96 -14.96 -16.84
CA LEU A 684 -18.27 -15.14 -17.48
C LEU A 684 -18.90 -16.45 -16.98
N ASP A 685 -20.18 -16.41 -16.62
CA ASP A 685 -20.93 -17.60 -16.27
C ASP A 685 -21.28 -18.46 -17.51
N ALA A 686 -22.00 -19.57 -17.29
CA ALA A 686 -22.40 -20.47 -18.38
C ALA A 686 -23.31 -19.82 -19.43
N GLY A 687 -23.99 -18.72 -19.10
CA GLY A 687 -24.81 -17.91 -20.01
C GLY A 687 -24.03 -16.77 -20.69
N GLY A 688 -22.70 -16.70 -20.49
CA GLY A 688 -21.86 -15.61 -20.99
C GLY A 688 -22.04 -14.30 -20.24
N GLN A 689 -22.72 -14.29 -19.10
CA GLN A 689 -22.93 -13.08 -18.29
C GLN A 689 -21.72 -12.84 -17.38
N ILE A 690 -21.38 -11.57 -17.19
CA ILE A 690 -20.23 -11.21 -16.36
C ILE A 690 -20.52 -11.47 -14.88
N VAL A 691 -19.62 -12.21 -14.22
CA VAL A 691 -19.63 -12.46 -12.78
C VAL A 691 -19.09 -11.23 -12.06
N GLN A 692 -19.96 -10.57 -11.32
CA GLN A 692 -19.64 -9.35 -10.59
C GLN A 692 -19.17 -9.65 -9.17
N LEU A 693 -18.11 -8.97 -8.77
CA LEU A 693 -17.65 -8.86 -7.39
C LEU A 693 -18.28 -7.62 -6.75
N ASP A 694 -18.27 -7.56 -5.43
CA ASP A 694 -18.71 -6.37 -4.70
C ASP A 694 -17.70 -5.23 -4.88
N ASP A 695 -18.21 -4.03 -5.16
CA ASP A 695 -17.40 -2.80 -5.12
C ASP A 695 -16.86 -2.56 -3.69
N PRO A 696 -15.68 -1.92 -3.54
CA PRO A 696 -15.19 -1.51 -2.23
C PRO A 696 -16.23 -0.67 -1.48
N ILE A 697 -16.36 -0.97 -0.19
CA ILE A 697 -17.26 -0.23 0.70
C ILE A 697 -16.66 1.14 0.94
N ARG A 698 -17.33 2.17 0.42
CA ARG A 698 -16.95 3.56 0.68
C ARG A 698 -17.45 3.96 2.04
N LEU A 699 -16.57 4.54 2.84
CA LEU A 699 -16.91 5.04 4.16
C LEU A 699 -17.15 6.54 4.09
N ALA A 700 -18.12 7.03 4.86
CA ALA A 700 -18.31 8.45 5.05
C ALA A 700 -17.01 9.05 5.60
N ALA A 701 -16.63 10.22 5.08
CA ALA A 701 -15.39 10.86 5.50
C ALA A 701 -15.39 11.16 7.01
N MET A 702 -14.27 10.90 7.66
CA MET A 702 -14.10 11.05 9.10
C MET A 702 -12.79 11.75 9.43
N ASP A 703 -12.77 12.41 10.58
CA ASP A 703 -11.58 13.11 11.06
C ASP A 703 -10.77 12.16 11.96
N LEU A 704 -9.50 11.96 11.62
CA LEU A 704 -8.54 11.16 12.40
C LEU A 704 -7.41 12.06 12.89
N VAL A 705 -6.73 11.62 13.95
CA VAL A 705 -5.58 12.33 14.51
C VAL A 705 -4.30 11.65 14.02
N ASN A 706 -3.37 12.43 13.47
CA ASN A 706 -2.06 11.93 13.06
C ASN A 706 -1.07 11.87 14.24
N GLY A 707 0.14 11.38 13.99
CA GLY A 707 1.19 11.28 15.02
C GLY A 707 1.72 12.63 15.52
N ALA A 708 1.41 13.74 14.84
CA ALA A 708 1.66 15.10 15.32
C ALA A 708 0.53 15.66 16.22
N GLY A 709 -0.57 14.94 16.38
CA GLY A 709 -1.75 15.40 17.13
C GLY A 709 -2.67 16.31 16.32
N GLU A 710 -2.46 16.44 15.02
CA GLU A 710 -3.28 17.24 14.11
C GLU A 710 -4.48 16.43 13.62
N HIS A 711 -5.65 17.08 13.51
CA HIS A 711 -6.86 16.47 12.97
C HIS A 711 -6.92 16.62 11.46
N HIS A 712 -7.10 15.51 10.76
CA HIS A 712 -7.22 15.47 9.31
C HIS A 712 -8.44 14.69 8.86
N ARG A 713 -9.05 15.15 7.78
CA ARG A 713 -10.24 14.51 7.20
C ARG A 713 -9.83 13.48 6.15
N TYR A 714 -10.22 12.22 6.36
CA TYR A 714 -9.94 11.11 5.46
C TYR A 714 -11.23 10.56 4.84
N SER A 715 -11.14 10.15 3.58
CA SER A 715 -12.15 9.30 2.94
C SER A 715 -11.53 7.97 2.62
N MET A 716 -12.20 6.89 3.01
CA MET A 716 -11.63 5.57 2.99
C MET A 716 -12.52 4.59 2.23
N GLN A 717 -11.90 3.54 1.72
CA GLN A 717 -12.57 2.42 1.08
C GLN A 717 -12.07 1.11 1.66
N PHE A 718 -12.98 0.17 1.92
CA PHE A 718 -12.65 -1.17 2.39
C PHE A 718 -12.97 -2.20 1.30
N ASP A 719 -11.99 -3.02 0.94
CA ASP A 719 -12.08 -4.01 -0.15
C ASP A 719 -12.05 -5.47 0.35
N GLY A 720 -12.38 -5.69 1.63
CA GLY A 720 -12.41 -7.01 2.25
C GLY A 720 -11.13 -7.41 2.96
N SER A 721 -10.01 -6.74 2.69
CA SER A 721 -8.76 -6.98 3.43
C SER A 721 -7.98 -5.72 3.76
N TRP A 722 -8.15 -4.67 2.94
CA TRP A 722 -7.38 -3.44 3.06
C TRP A 722 -8.29 -2.23 3.21
N VAL A 723 -7.73 -1.20 3.86
CA VAL A 723 -8.34 0.11 3.97
C VAL A 723 -7.50 1.06 3.11
N SER A 724 -8.04 1.46 1.97
CA SER A 724 -7.47 2.53 1.15
C SER A 724 -7.89 3.89 1.69
N GLY A 725 -7.11 4.94 1.44
CA GLY A 725 -7.42 6.31 1.89
C GLY A 725 -6.68 6.75 3.16
N LEU A 726 -5.71 5.96 3.64
CA LEU A 726 -4.74 6.38 4.65
C LEU A 726 -3.38 6.65 3.98
N PRO A 727 -2.50 7.47 4.58
CA PRO A 727 -1.15 7.69 4.06
C PRO A 727 -0.36 6.37 3.99
N ASP A 728 0.27 6.10 2.85
CA ASP A 728 1.23 5.01 2.67
C ASP A 728 2.60 5.45 3.20
N LEU A 729 2.91 4.96 4.40
CA LEU A 729 4.19 5.21 5.03
C LEU A 729 5.27 4.22 4.59
N HIS A 730 4.95 3.20 3.79
CA HIS A 730 5.94 2.20 3.38
C HIS A 730 7.01 2.83 2.50
N ALA A 731 6.62 3.61 1.50
CA ALA A 731 7.56 4.30 0.62
C ALA A 731 8.42 5.33 1.39
N ASP A 732 7.80 6.09 2.31
CA ASP A 732 8.50 7.02 3.19
C ASP A 732 9.52 6.29 4.09
N LEU A 733 9.13 5.17 4.68
CA LEU A 733 10.00 4.31 5.47
C LEU A 733 11.13 3.75 4.61
N GLN A 734 10.83 3.18 3.45
CA GLN A 734 11.81 2.62 2.52
C GLN A 734 12.86 3.67 2.13
N ALA A 735 12.43 4.88 1.77
CA ALA A 735 13.30 6.01 1.47
C ALA A 735 14.18 6.43 2.67
N ALA A 736 13.66 6.28 3.89
CA ALA A 736 14.39 6.52 5.13
C ALA A 736 15.16 5.29 5.67
N GLY A 737 15.33 4.23 4.87
CA GLY A 737 16.01 3.00 5.31
C GLY A 737 15.28 2.30 6.47
N TYR A 738 13.95 2.36 6.46
CA TYR A 738 13.01 1.92 7.49
C TYR A 738 13.24 2.55 8.88
N GLN A 739 13.88 3.73 8.93
CA GLN A 739 13.97 4.52 10.15
C GLN A 739 12.75 5.42 10.31
N ILE A 740 12.10 5.36 11.48
CA ILE A 740 11.02 6.29 11.80
C ILE A 740 11.63 7.66 12.14
N THR A 741 11.48 8.60 11.21
CA THR A 741 11.89 10.01 11.42
C THR A 741 10.72 10.81 12.01
N PRO A 742 10.97 11.99 12.62
CA PRO A 742 9.88 12.85 13.10
C PRO A 742 8.86 13.22 12.01
N ALA A 743 9.30 13.35 10.76
CA ALA A 743 8.42 13.63 9.62
C ALA A 743 7.51 12.44 9.28
N ILE A 744 8.03 11.21 9.32
CA ILE A 744 7.23 10.00 9.09
C ILE A 744 6.27 9.77 10.26
N GLN A 745 6.75 9.94 11.50
CA GLN A 745 5.93 9.88 12.70
C GLN A 745 4.75 10.86 12.64
N ALA A 746 4.99 12.10 12.22
CA ALA A 746 3.93 13.11 12.09
C ALA A 746 2.82 12.67 11.12
N LYS A 747 3.16 11.93 10.05
CA LYS A 747 2.20 11.41 9.07
C LYS A 747 1.47 10.15 9.51
N ALA A 748 1.94 9.45 10.55
CA ALA A 748 1.35 8.19 10.99
C ALA A 748 -0.09 8.40 11.47
N VAL A 749 -1.03 7.62 10.95
CA VAL A 749 -2.46 7.69 11.30
C VAL A 749 -2.96 6.28 11.54
N ALA A 750 -3.70 6.09 12.62
CA ALA A 750 -4.36 4.82 12.94
C ALA A 750 -5.83 5.06 13.23
N ILE A 751 -6.69 4.17 12.71
CA ILE A 751 -8.10 4.12 13.09
C ILE A 751 -8.19 3.33 14.41
N PRO A 752 -8.66 3.91 15.51
CA PRO A 752 -8.76 3.18 16.77
C PRO A 752 -9.70 1.97 16.66
N THR A 753 -9.35 0.87 17.33
CA THR A 753 -10.28 -0.26 17.49
C THR A 753 -11.57 0.21 18.17
N GLY A 754 -12.71 -0.20 17.61
CA GLY A 754 -14.03 0.22 18.06
C GLY A 754 -14.57 1.48 17.39
N THR A 755 -13.83 2.08 16.45
CA THR A 755 -14.33 3.23 15.68
C THR A 755 -15.53 2.83 14.84
N VAL A 756 -16.66 3.52 15.05
CA VAL A 756 -17.89 3.32 14.29
C VAL A 756 -17.88 4.23 13.09
N VAL A 757 -18.21 3.67 11.93
CA VAL A 757 -18.17 4.37 10.64
C VAL A 757 -19.44 4.08 9.87
N THR A 758 -19.83 5.01 8.99
CA THR A 758 -21.05 4.90 8.21
C THR A 758 -20.71 4.62 6.74
N ASP A 759 -21.50 3.82 6.06
CA ASP A 759 -21.42 3.63 4.62
C ASP A 759 -21.72 4.96 3.89
N ALA A 760 -20.85 5.37 2.96
CA ALA A 760 -21.03 6.61 2.22
C ALA A 760 -22.21 6.56 1.23
N ALA A 761 -22.61 5.36 0.78
CA ALA A 761 -23.72 5.17 -0.14
C ALA A 761 -25.06 4.93 0.59
N ASP A 762 -25.02 4.47 1.84
CA ASP A 762 -26.21 4.18 2.65
C ASP A 762 -26.00 4.58 4.11
N ALA A 763 -26.47 5.78 4.47
CA ALA A 763 -26.32 6.32 5.82
C ALA A 763 -26.98 5.47 6.93
N SER A 764 -27.83 4.49 6.58
CA SER A 764 -28.43 3.56 7.54
C SER A 764 -27.51 2.38 7.91
N ARG A 765 -26.44 2.15 7.14
CA ARG A 765 -25.45 1.09 7.38
C ARG A 765 -24.27 1.64 8.16
N GLN A 766 -24.00 0.99 9.29
CA GLN A 766 -22.85 1.29 10.14
C GLN A 766 -21.95 0.06 10.26
N TYR A 767 -20.66 0.32 10.41
CA TYR A 767 -19.62 -0.67 10.59
C TYR A 767 -18.73 -0.29 11.77
N VAL A 768 -17.92 -1.24 12.24
CA VAL A 768 -16.89 -1.05 13.28
C VAL A 768 -15.55 -1.52 12.78
N PHE A 769 -14.52 -0.71 13.04
CA PHE A 769 -13.15 -1.11 12.82
C PHE A 769 -12.55 -1.87 14.00
N LYS A 770 -11.69 -2.85 13.69
CA LYS A 770 -10.77 -3.46 14.64
C LYS A 770 -9.38 -3.53 14.01
N GLN A 771 -8.36 -3.13 14.76
CA GLN A 771 -6.97 -3.33 14.34
C GLN A 771 -6.63 -4.81 14.50
N LEU A 772 -6.21 -5.46 13.42
CA LEU A 772 -5.88 -6.89 13.41
C LEU A 772 -4.38 -7.11 13.48
N GLN A 773 -3.59 -6.25 12.83
CA GLN A 773 -2.14 -6.32 12.78
C GLN A 773 -1.55 -4.94 12.99
N VAL A 774 -0.65 -4.80 13.97
CA VAL A 774 -0.01 -3.54 14.36
C VAL A 774 1.50 -3.77 14.47
N SER A 775 2.27 -3.03 13.68
CA SER A 775 3.72 -2.97 13.77
C SER A 775 4.14 -1.74 14.59
N GLU A 776 5.12 -1.90 15.46
CA GLU A 776 5.70 -0.84 16.29
C GLU A 776 7.10 -0.53 15.76
N TYR A 777 7.35 0.73 15.39
CA TYR A 777 8.65 1.21 14.92
C TYR A 777 9.36 2.02 16.01
N LEU A 778 10.67 1.82 16.14
CA LEU A 778 11.50 2.48 17.16
C LEU A 778 12.27 3.66 16.60
N ALA A 779 12.19 4.80 17.29
CA ALA A 779 12.98 6.00 16.97
C ALA A 779 14.48 5.77 17.18
N THR A 780 15.30 6.44 16.38
CA THR A 780 16.75 6.44 16.61
C THR A 780 17.11 7.19 17.88
N ALA A 781 18.15 6.73 18.57
CA ALA A 781 18.63 7.31 19.82
C ALA A 781 20.13 7.61 19.76
N ALA A 782 20.59 8.51 20.61
CA ALA A 782 22.00 8.59 20.97
C ALA A 782 22.38 7.40 21.86
N ASP A 783 23.68 7.10 22.00
CA ASP A 783 24.15 6.04 22.91
C ASP A 783 23.71 6.34 24.36
N PRO A 784 22.81 5.53 24.95
CA PRO A 784 22.33 5.76 26.31
C PRO A 784 23.37 5.33 27.37
N GLY A 785 24.44 4.62 26.98
CA GLY A 785 25.34 3.92 27.88
C GLY A 785 24.70 2.67 28.51
N GLY A 786 25.53 1.78 29.07
CA GLY A 786 25.04 0.65 29.88
C GLY A 786 24.49 -0.56 29.11
N LEU A 787 24.19 -0.45 27.81
CA LEU A 787 23.83 -1.60 26.97
C LEU A 787 25.07 -2.37 26.50
N ASP A 788 25.19 -3.60 26.98
CA ASP A 788 26.29 -4.51 26.70
C ASP A 788 25.91 -5.55 25.63
N LEU A 789 26.78 -5.70 24.62
CA LEU A 789 26.65 -6.71 23.57
C LEU A 789 27.45 -7.99 23.87
N ALA A 790 28.12 -8.11 25.02
CA ALA A 790 28.95 -9.27 25.34
C ALA A 790 28.16 -10.58 25.29
N ALA A 791 26.95 -10.61 25.86
CA ALA A 791 26.08 -11.79 25.82
C ALA A 791 25.70 -12.17 24.38
N ALA A 792 25.35 -11.18 23.55
CA ALA A 792 25.08 -11.39 22.13
C ALA A 792 26.32 -11.89 21.37
N GLY A 793 27.49 -11.27 21.62
CA GLY A 793 28.75 -11.64 20.98
C GLY A 793 29.17 -13.08 21.29
N ALA A 794 28.90 -13.54 22.51
CA ALA A 794 29.18 -14.89 23.00
C ALA A 794 28.26 -15.98 22.43
N LEU A 795 27.17 -15.61 21.75
CA LEU A 795 26.29 -16.59 21.10
C LEU A 795 27.03 -17.33 19.98
N ASP A 796 27.04 -18.65 20.10
CA ASP A 796 27.59 -19.57 19.10
C ASP A 796 26.50 -19.97 18.10
N LEU A 797 26.56 -19.39 16.90
CA LEU A 797 25.62 -19.68 15.81
C LEU A 797 25.77 -21.10 15.24
N SER A 798 26.76 -21.89 15.68
CA SER A 798 26.81 -23.33 15.34
C SER A 798 25.83 -24.18 16.15
N THR A 799 25.24 -23.62 17.22
CA THR A 799 24.27 -24.30 18.10
C THR A 799 22.81 -24.18 17.64
N VAL A 800 22.56 -23.56 16.49
CA VAL A 800 21.24 -23.56 15.85
C VAL A 800 20.83 -24.99 15.47
N PRO A 801 19.52 -25.27 15.33
CA PRO A 801 19.06 -26.60 14.95
C PRO A 801 19.76 -27.11 13.69
N ALA A 802 20.14 -28.39 13.73
CA ALA A 802 20.65 -29.09 12.56
C ALA A 802 19.47 -29.62 11.74
N TRP A 803 19.61 -29.57 10.42
CA TRP A 803 18.64 -30.16 9.53
C TRP A 803 18.52 -31.67 9.74
N VAL A 804 17.29 -32.13 9.84
CA VAL A 804 16.92 -33.54 9.78
C VAL A 804 15.93 -33.70 8.65
N ALA A 805 16.22 -34.61 7.72
CA ALA A 805 15.28 -34.93 6.64
C ALA A 805 13.92 -35.28 7.22
N THR A 806 12.86 -34.69 6.68
CA THR A 806 11.50 -34.85 7.21
C THR A 806 11.01 -36.29 7.12
N GLY A 807 11.55 -37.06 6.16
CA GLY A 807 11.12 -38.42 5.85
C GLY A 807 9.70 -38.49 5.31
N LEU A 808 9.09 -37.34 4.98
CA LEU A 808 7.77 -37.28 4.38
C LEU A 808 7.87 -37.78 2.93
N GLY A 809 7.08 -38.81 2.62
CA GLY A 809 7.01 -39.38 1.29
C GLY A 809 6.19 -38.52 0.32
N ALA A 810 5.67 -39.17 -0.72
CA ALA A 810 4.78 -38.51 -1.68
C ALA A 810 3.57 -37.87 -0.99
N ARG A 811 3.11 -36.75 -1.54
CA ARG A 811 1.91 -36.02 -1.08
C ARG A 811 0.69 -36.95 -1.01
N PRO A 812 -0.01 -37.06 0.14
CA PRO A 812 -1.17 -37.92 0.28
C PRO A 812 -2.38 -37.36 -0.49
N PRO A 813 -3.41 -38.19 -0.77
CA PRO A 813 -4.69 -37.69 -1.26
C PRO A 813 -5.35 -36.81 -0.20
N PHE A 814 -6.11 -35.80 -0.64
CA PHE A 814 -6.71 -34.82 0.25
C PHE A 814 -8.03 -34.29 -0.31
N VAL A 815 -8.81 -33.68 0.57
CA VAL A 815 -9.98 -32.84 0.23
C VAL A 815 -9.67 -31.42 0.66
N LEU A 816 -9.92 -30.45 -0.21
CA LEU A 816 -9.73 -29.05 0.12
C LEU A 816 -10.77 -28.61 1.16
N LYS A 817 -10.31 -28.14 2.33
CA LYS A 817 -11.16 -27.67 3.43
C LYS A 817 -11.10 -26.16 3.64
N TYR A 818 -9.97 -25.53 3.34
CA TYR A 818 -9.76 -24.10 3.59
C TYR A 818 -9.21 -23.37 2.37
N SER A 819 -9.61 -22.11 2.23
CA SER A 819 -8.97 -21.17 1.35
C SER A 819 -8.79 -19.85 2.10
N GLU A 820 -7.54 -19.41 2.21
CA GLU A 820 -7.18 -18.13 2.83
C GLU A 820 -7.59 -18.03 4.30
N GLY A 821 -7.59 -19.16 5.01
CA GLY A 821 -8.09 -19.24 6.38
C GLY A 821 -9.59 -19.42 6.51
N ASN A 822 -10.36 -19.24 5.43
CA ASN A 822 -11.81 -19.42 5.46
C ASN A 822 -12.18 -20.86 5.13
N PRO A 823 -13.19 -21.45 5.80
CA PRO A 823 -13.78 -22.71 5.36
C PRO A 823 -14.24 -22.57 3.91
N VAL A 824 -13.84 -23.54 3.10
CA VAL A 824 -14.36 -23.73 1.75
C VAL A 824 -15.87 -23.96 1.89
N LYS A 825 -16.66 -23.15 1.19
CA LYS A 825 -18.11 -23.13 1.37
C LYS A 825 -18.74 -24.40 0.86
#